data_AF-A0A1Q9C5F0-F1
#
_entry.id   AF-A0A1Q9C5F0-F1
#
_cell.length_a   1.000
_cell.length_b   1.000
_cell.length_c   1.000
_cell.angle_alpha   90.00
_cell.angle_beta   90.00
_cell.angle_gamma   90.00
#
_symmetry.space_group_name_H-M   'P 1'
#
loop_
_entity.id
_entity.type
_entity.pdbx_description
1 polymer ?
#
loop_
_entity_poly.entity_id
_entity_poly.type
_entity_poly.pdbx_seq_one_letter_code
_entity_poly.pdbx_strand_id
1 'polypeptide(L)'
;MEEPPAKKAKTEDEELDAPLDKAPRIKESPAFHVEDTTLNVVPSSSGSMLTALSEGGLQYLIAGARCNIGLKAGRYMFEVKILERSSFHEDPTARSRMMGPRSVLRIGVATAKSSLVLGETEDTVCFDSEGFFRDRRKASPVCSSKFTTGDVVTLVANLDPNSKFGNTLSIFKDGQRMAPPQPIPEHLQGKVLHPAVSFRNMAVHYNFGASLMPMPFKCRFLKDASQKDVSIKATMKPSDGQCEVIFPVAVPDEGGFDWLDQFMESHPGYTELSDRAMLTWCELSGLSRPKGYAAAARASNDKPEMGFGVSALDDGSMRRTLQALVSIQPRNFIVVEMKSALLKEERRELALRWGGYTRIATVLVGEPPAAFKEFSQDRMFKAKQEAKVAEAKAKGMPEEDVPLAELTAEEKKLTFRRLPVSDLTAYVLNTNFQKFSLPDEEETYFDGIQYIWSPEKKAKQHLEEWVQVKKLTSRLEDLQPGEWFSTKWKEWQKVMQSYQTKHNTHKAIEAKKIAQLAAKEQAEKDGTELPLEVLAALDDSNKVDFESLDVFGVEDVMDVGGGEPLFAAFTFEDWTLMSLRYELHLMAHAFRRDSHDPGRVAVPVEHLAFYYQKYYKKALNIKFFGVDSSEELVGLVSDTVLIMGKSKVLEPQLPDDLESTNLFVMLTEESRRDRNRRIDMGDDSAKLKIVASGQAAATALGPTRPFAQSQQIRPQWPQQQGPYQTRPISPFGGQQRPPYQHWEGDGYKGGGYKGGWRNW
;
A
#
# COMPACT_ATOMS: atom_id res chain seq x y z
N MET A 1 68.77 -7.00 -46.58
CA MET A 1 68.63 -6.79 -45.12
C MET A 1 67.43 -5.87 -44.96
N GLU A 2 66.28 -6.44 -44.59
CA GLU A 2 65.11 -5.63 -44.20
C GLU A 2 65.43 -4.92 -42.89
N GLU A 3 65.23 -3.60 -42.86
CA GLU A 3 65.29 -2.82 -41.64
C GLU A 3 64.24 -3.33 -40.63
N PRO A 4 64.58 -3.44 -39.34
CA PRO A 4 63.60 -3.79 -38.33
C PRO A 4 62.55 -2.67 -38.23
N PRO A 5 61.25 -3.00 -38.05
CA PRO A 5 60.21 -1.99 -37.99
C PRO A 5 60.42 -1.09 -36.77
N ALA A 6 60.35 0.22 -37.00
CA ALA A 6 60.43 1.23 -35.96
C ALA A 6 59.39 0.96 -34.87
N LYS A 7 59.86 0.78 -33.63
CA LYS A 7 59.00 0.72 -32.44
C LYS A 7 58.20 2.03 -32.35
N LYS A 8 56.91 1.98 -32.67
CA LYS A 8 55.97 3.06 -32.31
C LYS A 8 56.12 3.37 -30.83
N ALA A 9 56.39 4.62 -30.49
CA ALA A 9 56.42 5.07 -29.10
C ALA A 9 55.06 4.78 -28.46
N LYS A 10 55.06 4.04 -27.34
CA LYS A 10 53.83 3.75 -26.58
C LYS A 10 53.23 5.06 -26.08
N THR A 11 51.97 5.33 -26.43
CA THR A 11 51.23 6.49 -25.89
C THR A 11 50.98 6.33 -24.38
N GLU A 12 50.79 7.44 -23.65
CA GLU A 12 50.62 7.44 -22.18
C GLU A 12 49.49 6.51 -21.68
N ASP A 13 48.45 6.24 -22.49
CA ASP A 13 47.28 5.45 -22.12
C ASP A 13 47.36 3.94 -22.46
N GLU A 14 48.47 3.46 -23.01
CA GLU A 14 48.63 2.04 -23.36
C GLU A 14 48.85 1.15 -22.12
N GLU A 15 48.15 0.00 -22.09
CA GLU A 15 48.40 -1.08 -21.12
C GLU A 15 49.81 -1.65 -21.31
N LEU A 16 50.42 -2.06 -20.20
CA LEU A 16 51.68 -2.82 -20.22
C LEU A 16 51.40 -4.32 -20.06
N ASP A 17 52.35 -5.14 -20.51
CA ASP A 17 52.34 -6.57 -20.22
C ASP A 17 52.34 -6.80 -18.70
N ALA A 18 51.45 -7.66 -18.22
CA ALA A 18 51.48 -8.11 -16.84
C ALA A 18 52.79 -8.87 -16.56
N PRO A 19 53.41 -8.67 -15.40
CA PRO A 19 54.61 -9.42 -15.02
C PRO A 19 54.32 -10.92 -15.02
N LEU A 20 55.35 -11.71 -15.33
CA LEU A 20 55.25 -13.17 -15.29
C LEU A 20 55.00 -13.62 -13.85
N ASP A 21 53.75 -13.94 -13.53
CA ASP A 21 53.42 -14.59 -12.28
C ASP A 21 53.67 -16.11 -12.42
N LYS A 22 54.28 -16.73 -11.41
CA LYS A 22 54.53 -18.18 -11.32
C LYS A 22 53.74 -18.83 -10.18
N ALA A 23 52.94 -18.05 -9.44
CA ALA A 23 52.14 -18.56 -8.34
C ALA A 23 51.12 -19.62 -8.83
N PRO A 24 50.72 -20.54 -7.93
CA PRO A 24 49.73 -21.56 -8.24
C PRO A 24 48.44 -20.94 -8.77
N ARG A 25 47.90 -21.53 -9.84
CA ARG A 25 46.63 -21.14 -10.45
C ARG A 25 45.46 -21.73 -9.67
N ILE A 26 44.30 -21.11 -9.80
CA ILE A 26 43.04 -21.68 -9.31
C ILE A 26 42.76 -23.04 -9.93
N LYS A 27 42.13 -23.93 -9.16
CA LYS A 27 41.66 -25.24 -9.63
C LYS A 27 40.20 -25.23 -10.05
N GLU A 28 39.40 -24.41 -9.37
CA GLU A 28 37.98 -24.24 -9.68
C GLU A 28 37.82 -23.46 -10.98
N SER A 29 36.91 -23.91 -11.85
CA SER A 29 36.63 -23.20 -13.09
C SER A 29 35.76 -21.97 -12.83
N PRO A 30 36.13 -20.79 -13.35
CA PRO A 30 35.25 -19.63 -13.27
C PRO A 30 33.98 -19.86 -14.09
N ALA A 31 32.84 -19.59 -13.48
CA ALA A 31 31.53 -19.75 -14.09
C ALA A 31 30.52 -18.75 -13.50
N PHE A 32 29.45 -18.54 -14.24
CA PHE A 32 28.21 -17.95 -13.72
C PHE A 32 27.29 -19.08 -13.29
N HIS A 33 27.26 -19.37 -11.99
CA HIS A 33 26.37 -20.41 -11.47
C HIS A 33 24.94 -19.90 -11.33
N VAL A 34 23.98 -20.81 -11.45
CA VAL A 34 22.55 -20.51 -11.45
C VAL A 34 22.19 -19.69 -10.22
N GLU A 35 22.63 -20.08 -9.01
CA GLU A 35 22.37 -19.37 -7.76
C GLU A 35 22.84 -17.90 -7.72
N ASP A 36 23.75 -17.49 -8.61
CA ASP A 36 24.23 -16.10 -8.75
C ASP A 36 23.70 -15.44 -10.03
N THR A 37 22.56 -15.90 -10.56
CA THR A 37 21.83 -15.23 -11.65
C THR A 37 20.47 -14.71 -11.20
N THR A 38 19.95 -13.70 -11.89
CA THR A 38 18.52 -13.35 -11.81
C THR A 38 17.67 -14.47 -12.41
N LEU A 39 16.39 -14.50 -12.05
CA LEU A 39 15.46 -15.58 -12.43
C LEU A 39 15.15 -15.66 -13.93
N ASN A 40 15.39 -14.58 -14.67
CA ASN A 40 15.19 -14.55 -16.13
C ASN A 40 16.46 -14.89 -16.93
N VAL A 41 17.54 -15.33 -16.29
CA VAL A 41 18.72 -15.88 -17.00
C VAL A 41 18.51 -17.36 -17.27
N VAL A 42 18.69 -17.76 -18.52
CA VAL A 42 18.78 -19.17 -18.92
C VAL A 42 20.21 -19.45 -19.37
N PRO A 43 21.00 -20.20 -18.58
CA PRO A 43 22.29 -20.68 -19.02
C PRO A 43 22.13 -21.81 -20.05
N SER A 44 23.01 -21.86 -21.05
CA SER A 44 23.09 -23.00 -21.96
C SER A 44 23.54 -24.26 -21.22
N SER A 45 22.99 -25.43 -21.59
CA SER A 45 23.40 -26.73 -21.06
C SER A 45 24.80 -27.16 -21.52
N SER A 46 25.29 -26.59 -22.63
CA SER A 46 26.64 -26.80 -23.13
C SER A 46 27.24 -25.45 -23.55
N GLY A 47 28.32 -25.05 -22.87
CA GLY A 47 29.07 -23.82 -23.17
C GLY A 47 28.80 -22.66 -22.21
N SER A 48 29.43 -21.52 -22.50
CA SER A 48 29.43 -20.31 -21.68
C SER A 48 28.47 -19.25 -22.24
N MET A 49 27.22 -19.65 -22.52
CA MET A 49 26.19 -18.75 -23.06
C MET A 49 25.09 -18.49 -22.03
N LEU A 50 24.65 -17.24 -21.95
CA LEU A 50 23.51 -16.82 -21.14
C LEU A 50 22.48 -16.08 -22.02
N THR A 51 21.21 -16.41 -21.86
CA THR A 51 20.09 -15.77 -22.57
C THR A 51 19.11 -15.15 -21.58
N ALA A 52 18.64 -13.94 -21.87
CA ALA A 52 17.61 -13.27 -21.07
C ALA A 52 16.23 -13.64 -21.60
N LEU A 53 15.34 -14.09 -20.72
CA LEU A 53 13.95 -14.38 -21.07
C LEU A 53 13.15 -13.10 -21.32
N SER A 54 12.27 -13.16 -22.31
CA SER A 54 11.45 -12.03 -22.76
C SER A 54 9.93 -12.24 -22.58
N GLU A 55 9.49 -13.41 -22.10
CA GLU A 55 8.06 -13.70 -21.95
C GLU A 55 7.47 -13.14 -20.64
N GLY A 56 6.15 -12.94 -20.61
CA GLY A 56 5.42 -12.60 -19.38
C GLY A 56 5.80 -11.26 -18.76
N GLY A 57 6.36 -10.30 -19.51
CA GLY A 57 6.84 -9.03 -18.97
C GLY A 57 8.34 -9.03 -18.62
N LEU A 58 9.02 -10.18 -18.70
CA LEU A 58 10.45 -10.27 -18.42
C LEU A 58 11.31 -9.49 -19.44
N GLN A 59 10.78 -9.13 -20.61
CA GLN A 59 11.47 -8.28 -21.59
C GLN A 59 11.78 -6.87 -21.07
N TYR A 60 11.10 -6.43 -20.01
CA TYR A 60 11.35 -5.14 -19.37
C TYR A 60 12.46 -5.22 -18.31
N LEU A 61 12.86 -6.43 -17.90
CA LEU A 61 13.77 -6.63 -16.78
C LEU A 61 15.22 -6.84 -17.24
N ILE A 62 16.16 -6.36 -16.44
CA ILE A 62 17.57 -6.65 -16.64
C ILE A 62 17.87 -8.01 -16.01
N ALA A 63 18.41 -8.91 -16.83
CA ALA A 63 19.01 -10.15 -16.40
C ALA A 63 20.42 -9.90 -15.85
N GLY A 64 20.87 -10.65 -14.86
CA GLY A 64 22.18 -10.43 -14.21
C GLY A 64 22.84 -11.73 -13.80
N ALA A 65 24.17 -11.77 -13.83
CA ALA A 65 24.98 -12.92 -13.43
C ALA A 65 26.31 -12.47 -12.79
N ARG A 66 26.71 -13.14 -11.72
CA ARG A 66 27.96 -12.88 -10.98
C ARG A 66 28.83 -14.13 -10.91
N CYS A 67 30.13 -13.96 -11.10
CA CYS A 67 31.09 -15.07 -11.17
C CYS A 67 31.37 -15.65 -9.77
N ASN A 68 31.57 -16.95 -9.68
CA ASN A 68 31.99 -17.63 -8.45
C ASN A 68 33.39 -17.22 -7.96
N ILE A 69 34.25 -16.69 -8.84
CA ILE A 69 35.59 -16.23 -8.50
C ILE A 69 35.57 -14.73 -8.19
N GLY A 70 35.87 -14.37 -6.94
CA GLY A 70 36.04 -12.99 -6.50
C GLY A 70 37.51 -12.57 -6.49
N LEU A 71 37.82 -11.39 -7.00
CA LEU A 71 39.16 -10.81 -7.03
C LEU A 71 39.43 -10.03 -5.74
N LYS A 72 40.52 -10.35 -5.05
CA LYS A 72 41.03 -9.62 -3.88
C LYS A 72 42.21 -8.71 -4.26
N ALA A 73 42.98 -9.12 -5.27
CA ALA A 73 44.18 -8.45 -5.72
C ALA A 73 44.49 -8.84 -7.17
N GLY A 74 45.59 -8.31 -7.71
CA GLY A 74 46.13 -8.69 -9.01
C GLY A 74 45.40 -8.05 -10.20
N ARG A 75 45.77 -8.48 -11.40
CA ARG A 75 45.28 -7.92 -12.67
C ARG A 75 44.83 -9.04 -13.58
N TYR A 76 43.54 -9.08 -13.85
CA TYR A 76 42.88 -10.18 -14.57
C TYR A 76 41.87 -9.64 -15.59
N MET A 77 41.62 -10.43 -16.63
CA MET A 77 40.62 -10.07 -17.65
C MET A 77 39.63 -11.19 -17.93
N PHE A 78 38.47 -10.80 -18.44
CA PHE A 78 37.46 -11.68 -19.00
C PHE A 78 36.73 -10.99 -20.15
N GLU A 79 36.07 -11.79 -20.97
CA GLU A 79 35.43 -11.35 -22.21
C GLU A 79 33.95 -11.70 -22.23
N VAL A 80 33.18 -10.88 -22.95
CA VAL A 80 31.78 -11.13 -23.28
C VAL A 80 31.56 -10.79 -24.74
N LYS A 81 31.05 -11.74 -25.52
CA LYS A 81 30.61 -11.54 -26.89
C LYS A 81 29.09 -11.41 -26.94
N ILE A 82 28.60 -10.38 -27.62
CA ILE A 82 27.16 -10.25 -27.89
C ILE A 82 26.80 -11.16 -29.05
N LEU A 83 25.96 -12.16 -28.82
CA LEU A 83 25.54 -13.11 -29.85
C LEU A 83 24.29 -12.62 -30.58
N GLU A 84 23.31 -12.15 -29.83
CA GLU A 84 22.00 -11.78 -30.36
C GLU A 84 21.38 -10.65 -29.54
N ARG A 85 20.60 -9.80 -30.20
CA ARG A 85 19.62 -8.90 -29.58
C ARG A 85 18.23 -9.39 -29.93
N SER A 86 17.51 -9.86 -28.94
CA SER A 86 16.13 -10.32 -29.08
C SER A 86 15.21 -9.14 -29.38
N SER A 87 14.16 -9.39 -30.17
CA SER A 87 13.17 -8.36 -30.50
C SER A 87 12.41 -7.93 -29.24
N PHE A 88 12.35 -6.62 -29.01
CA PHE A 88 11.53 -6.05 -27.95
C PHE A 88 10.12 -5.81 -28.47
N HIS A 89 9.15 -6.56 -27.98
CA HIS A 89 7.74 -6.32 -28.24
C HIS A 89 7.19 -5.38 -27.17
N GLU A 90 6.95 -4.13 -27.57
CA GLU A 90 6.30 -3.13 -26.74
C GLU A 90 4.81 -3.48 -26.57
N ASP A 91 4.31 -3.33 -25.36
CA ASP A 91 2.88 -3.49 -25.11
C ASP A 91 2.14 -2.28 -25.74
N PRO A 92 1.28 -2.48 -26.75
CA PRO A 92 0.59 -1.39 -27.44
C PRO A 92 -0.39 -0.64 -26.52
N THR A 93 -0.76 -1.25 -25.39
CA THR A 93 -1.64 -0.65 -24.38
C THR A 93 -0.87 0.03 -23.24
N ALA A 94 0.48 -0.03 -23.27
CA ALA A 94 1.29 0.52 -22.20
C ALA A 94 1.10 2.04 -22.05
N ARG A 95 0.72 2.47 -20.85
CA ARG A 95 0.57 3.88 -20.49
C ARG A 95 1.87 4.51 -20.01
N SER A 96 2.79 3.70 -19.49
CA SER A 96 4.15 4.12 -19.11
C SER A 96 5.16 3.68 -20.15
N ARG A 97 6.10 4.55 -20.49
CA ARG A 97 7.20 4.23 -21.40
C ARG A 97 8.38 3.75 -20.59
N MET A 98 9.01 2.67 -21.05
CA MET A 98 10.28 2.24 -20.46
C MET A 98 11.33 3.34 -20.64
N MET A 99 11.97 3.73 -19.55
CA MET A 99 13.08 4.67 -19.57
C MET A 99 14.39 3.91 -19.82
N GLY A 100 15.16 4.38 -20.80
CA GLY A 100 16.45 3.77 -21.16
C GLY A 100 16.40 2.72 -22.28
N PRO A 101 17.54 2.04 -22.54
CA PRO A 101 17.70 1.19 -23.72
C PRO A 101 16.86 -0.09 -23.67
N ARG A 102 16.24 -0.43 -24.82
CA ARG A 102 15.44 -1.66 -25.00
C ARG A 102 16.28 -2.93 -24.92
N SER A 103 17.54 -2.86 -25.31
CA SER A 103 18.54 -3.91 -25.12
C SER A 103 19.81 -3.25 -24.61
N VAL A 104 20.42 -3.83 -23.58
CA VAL A 104 21.66 -3.30 -22.98
C VAL A 104 22.51 -4.45 -22.50
N LEU A 105 23.83 -4.32 -22.63
CA LEU A 105 24.81 -5.13 -21.92
C LEU A 105 25.58 -4.22 -20.96
N ARG A 106 25.78 -4.69 -19.73
CA ARG A 106 26.61 -4.10 -18.69
C ARG A 106 27.66 -5.13 -18.30
N ILE A 107 28.93 -4.76 -18.32
CA ILE A 107 30.07 -5.60 -17.94
C ILE A 107 30.87 -4.89 -16.87
N GLY A 108 31.18 -5.58 -15.77
CA GLY A 108 31.76 -4.92 -14.62
C GLY A 108 32.13 -5.86 -13.49
N VAL A 109 32.14 -5.28 -12.29
CA VAL A 109 32.46 -5.98 -11.05
C VAL A 109 31.46 -5.63 -9.94
N ALA A 110 31.31 -6.56 -9.01
CA ALA A 110 30.28 -6.57 -8.00
C ALA A 110 30.77 -7.24 -6.71
N THR A 111 30.35 -6.77 -5.53
CA THR A 111 30.61 -7.50 -4.28
C THR A 111 29.72 -8.74 -4.15
N ALA A 112 30.01 -9.64 -3.21
CA ALA A 112 29.25 -10.89 -3.02
C ALA A 112 27.77 -10.71 -2.58
N LYS A 113 27.41 -9.56 -1.99
CA LYS A 113 26.03 -9.26 -1.54
C LYS A 113 25.32 -8.21 -2.40
N SER A 114 25.97 -7.76 -3.47
CA SER A 114 25.42 -6.77 -4.38
C SER A 114 24.20 -7.27 -5.16
N SER A 115 23.42 -6.31 -5.67
CA SER A 115 22.44 -6.55 -6.72
C SER A 115 23.10 -7.10 -7.99
N LEU A 116 22.41 -7.99 -8.68
CA LEU A 116 22.85 -8.53 -9.97
C LEU A 116 22.60 -7.56 -11.14
N VAL A 117 21.90 -6.45 -10.89
CA VAL A 117 21.71 -5.35 -11.85
C VAL A 117 22.82 -4.31 -11.64
N LEU A 118 23.90 -4.41 -12.42
CA LEU A 118 25.12 -3.65 -12.23
C LEU A 118 24.94 -2.15 -12.44
N GLY A 119 25.61 -1.34 -11.62
CA GLY A 119 25.66 0.12 -11.71
C GLY A 119 24.46 0.83 -11.08
N GLU A 120 23.51 0.10 -10.48
CA GLU A 120 22.33 0.67 -9.82
C GLU A 120 22.49 0.83 -8.31
N THR A 121 23.33 0.01 -7.67
CA THR A 121 23.63 0.05 -6.23
C THR A 121 25.10 0.35 -5.99
N GLU A 122 25.45 0.75 -4.77
CA GLU A 122 26.83 1.10 -4.37
C GLU A 122 27.82 -0.05 -4.42
N ASP A 123 27.34 -1.29 -4.36
CA ASP A 123 28.21 -2.46 -4.35
C ASP A 123 28.66 -2.95 -5.74
N THR A 124 28.44 -2.15 -6.79
CA THR A 124 28.70 -2.52 -8.18
C THR A 124 29.15 -1.34 -9.04
N VAL A 125 30.01 -1.62 -10.02
CA VAL A 125 30.34 -0.68 -11.11
C VAL A 125 30.47 -1.41 -12.43
N CYS A 126 30.13 -0.74 -13.53
CA CYS A 126 30.16 -1.35 -14.85
C CYS A 126 30.34 -0.35 -15.99
N PHE A 127 30.72 -0.86 -17.15
CA PHE A 127 30.53 -0.19 -18.43
C PHE A 127 29.28 -0.74 -19.11
N ASP A 128 28.51 0.11 -19.78
CA ASP A 128 27.34 -0.29 -20.55
C ASP A 128 27.53 -0.17 -22.07
N SER A 129 26.69 -0.87 -22.82
CA SER A 129 26.70 -0.90 -24.29
C SER A 129 26.36 0.42 -24.95
N GLU A 130 25.82 1.36 -24.19
CA GLU A 130 25.53 2.73 -24.65
C GLU A 130 26.75 3.65 -24.54
N GLY A 131 27.86 3.16 -23.96
CA GLY A 131 29.14 3.85 -23.86
C GLY A 131 29.37 4.56 -22.53
N PHE A 132 28.60 4.21 -21.49
CA PHE A 132 28.70 4.84 -20.17
C PHE A 132 29.44 3.97 -19.17
N PHE A 133 30.19 4.60 -18.27
CA PHE A 133 30.61 4.01 -16.99
C PHE A 133 29.57 4.35 -15.91
N ARG A 134 29.13 3.36 -15.15
CA ARG A 134 28.06 3.48 -14.14
C ARG A 134 28.55 3.18 -12.73
N ASP A 135 28.23 4.10 -11.82
CA ASP A 135 28.40 4.01 -10.36
C ASP A 135 27.14 4.61 -9.69
N ARG A 136 26.42 3.86 -8.85
CA ARG A 136 25.24 4.34 -8.10
C ARG A 136 24.23 5.15 -8.94
N ARG A 137 23.77 4.57 -10.05
CA ARG A 137 22.85 5.17 -11.05
C ARG A 137 23.44 6.34 -11.85
N LYS A 138 24.62 6.88 -11.49
CA LYS A 138 25.32 7.91 -12.26
C LYS A 138 25.96 7.29 -13.49
N ALA A 139 25.61 7.79 -14.66
CA ALA A 139 26.18 7.36 -15.94
C ALA A 139 27.12 8.44 -16.50
N SER A 140 28.39 8.09 -16.74
CA SER A 140 29.41 8.99 -17.29
C SER A 140 29.79 8.54 -18.70
N PRO A 141 29.66 9.38 -19.75
CA PRO A 141 29.94 8.99 -21.13
C PRO A 141 31.45 8.96 -21.37
N VAL A 142 32.09 7.80 -21.13
CA VAL A 142 33.56 7.67 -21.17
C VAL A 142 34.07 6.85 -22.34
N CYS A 143 33.21 6.02 -22.96
CA CYS A 143 33.62 5.17 -24.07
C CYS A 143 33.57 5.94 -25.40
N SER A 144 34.56 5.69 -26.26
CA SER A 144 34.68 6.28 -27.60
C SER A 144 33.61 5.81 -28.58
N SER A 145 32.99 4.65 -28.34
CA SER A 145 31.86 4.13 -29.12
C SER A 145 30.98 3.17 -28.32
N LYS A 146 29.82 2.86 -28.89
CA LYS A 146 28.91 1.81 -28.40
C LYS A 146 29.40 0.42 -28.82
N PHE A 147 28.89 -0.62 -28.16
CA PHE A 147 29.08 -2.00 -28.57
C PHE A 147 27.75 -2.73 -28.86
N THR A 148 27.78 -3.59 -29.89
CA THR A 148 26.60 -4.20 -30.53
C THR A 148 26.81 -5.68 -30.83
N THR A 149 25.78 -6.32 -31.39
CA THR A 149 25.81 -7.73 -31.81
C THR A 149 27.03 -8.03 -32.67
N GLY A 150 27.77 -9.08 -32.31
CA GLY A 150 29.02 -9.51 -32.95
C GLY A 150 30.29 -9.07 -32.22
N ASP A 151 30.25 -7.93 -31.53
CA ASP A 151 31.42 -7.37 -30.83
C ASP A 151 31.87 -8.26 -29.66
N VAL A 152 33.19 -8.34 -29.44
CA VAL A 152 33.81 -8.93 -28.24
C VAL A 152 34.26 -7.81 -27.31
N VAL A 153 33.72 -7.80 -26.10
CA VAL A 153 34.04 -6.80 -25.07
C VAL A 153 34.92 -7.45 -24.01
N THR A 154 36.11 -6.90 -23.79
CA THR A 154 37.06 -7.35 -22.76
C THR A 154 37.08 -6.36 -21.61
N LEU A 155 36.85 -6.84 -20.38
CA LEU A 155 37.08 -6.07 -19.16
C LEU A 155 38.38 -6.52 -18.52
N VAL A 156 39.25 -5.57 -18.20
CA VAL A 156 40.45 -5.77 -17.38
C VAL A 156 40.19 -5.16 -16.01
N ALA A 157 40.17 -5.98 -14.98
CA ALA A 157 40.10 -5.54 -13.60
C ALA A 157 41.52 -5.53 -13.00
N ASN A 158 42.00 -4.35 -12.61
CA ASN A 158 43.34 -4.16 -12.10
C ASN A 158 43.29 -3.69 -10.64
N LEU A 159 43.44 -4.64 -9.71
CA LEU A 159 43.47 -4.41 -8.27
C LEU A 159 44.91 -4.37 -7.73
N ASP A 160 45.92 -4.34 -8.60
CA ASP A 160 47.33 -4.20 -8.18
C ASP A 160 47.71 -2.72 -8.11
N PRO A 161 47.83 -2.14 -6.90
CA PRO A 161 48.17 -0.72 -6.73
C PRO A 161 49.58 -0.37 -7.24
N ASN A 162 50.45 -1.36 -7.45
CA ASN A 162 51.82 -1.14 -7.91
C ASN A 162 51.95 -1.12 -9.44
N SER A 163 50.85 -1.39 -10.15
CA SER A 163 50.83 -1.40 -11.60
C SER A 163 50.53 0.00 -12.17
N LYS A 164 50.91 0.26 -13.42
CA LYS A 164 50.72 1.58 -14.11
C LYS A 164 49.29 2.14 -13.97
N PHE A 165 48.28 1.27 -14.00
CA PHE A 165 46.87 1.62 -13.85
C PHE A 165 46.23 0.88 -12.67
N GLY A 166 46.91 0.87 -11.53
CA GLY A 166 46.43 0.21 -10.32
C GLY A 166 45.09 0.75 -9.84
N ASN A 167 44.25 -0.13 -9.29
CA ASN A 167 42.89 0.17 -8.83
C ASN A 167 41.98 0.79 -9.91
N THR A 168 42.03 0.24 -11.13
CA THR A 168 41.19 0.69 -12.25
C THR A 168 40.48 -0.47 -12.96
N LEU A 169 39.44 -0.11 -13.72
CA LEU A 169 38.81 -0.96 -14.73
C LEU A 169 39.09 -0.38 -16.12
N SER A 170 39.57 -1.23 -17.02
CA SER A 170 39.78 -0.89 -18.44
C SER A 170 38.84 -1.72 -19.31
N ILE A 171 38.28 -1.10 -20.34
CA ILE A 171 37.38 -1.76 -21.30
C ILE A 171 37.93 -1.68 -22.72
N PHE A 172 37.79 -2.79 -23.44
CA PHE A 172 38.21 -2.96 -24.83
C PHE A 172 37.06 -3.54 -25.66
N LYS A 173 36.99 -3.14 -26.92
CA LYS A 173 36.11 -3.72 -27.95
C LYS A 173 37.00 -4.25 -29.06
N ASP A 174 36.88 -5.53 -29.37
CA ASP A 174 37.62 -6.20 -30.44
C ASP A 174 39.15 -5.96 -30.37
N GLY A 175 39.68 -5.95 -29.13
CA GLY A 175 41.09 -5.69 -28.84
C GLY A 175 41.49 -4.20 -28.78
N GLN A 176 40.60 -3.27 -29.13
CA GLN A 176 40.87 -1.82 -29.09
C GLN A 176 40.36 -1.19 -27.80
N ARG A 177 41.16 -0.31 -27.19
CA ARG A 177 40.76 0.41 -25.96
C ARG A 177 39.60 1.35 -26.26
N MET A 178 38.60 1.34 -25.39
CA MET A 178 37.38 2.13 -25.56
C MET A 178 37.34 3.38 -24.69
N ALA A 179 37.96 3.35 -23.51
CA ALA A 179 38.00 4.47 -22.58
C ALA A 179 39.37 4.52 -21.87
N PRO A 180 39.80 5.70 -21.39
CA PRO A 180 40.83 5.79 -20.37
C PRO A 180 40.49 4.88 -19.18
N PRO A 181 41.49 4.31 -18.48
CA PRO A 181 41.24 3.50 -17.29
C PRO A 181 40.34 4.24 -16.29
N GLN A 182 39.25 3.60 -15.87
CA GLN A 182 38.31 4.19 -14.92
C GLN A 182 38.68 3.76 -13.50
N PRO A 183 38.85 4.69 -12.55
CA PRO A 183 39.18 4.33 -11.18
C PRO A 183 38.06 3.50 -10.55
N ILE A 184 38.44 2.47 -9.79
CA ILE A 184 37.51 1.77 -8.91
C ILE A 184 37.11 2.75 -7.80
N PRO A 185 35.80 3.01 -7.58
CA PRO A 185 35.37 3.93 -6.53
C PRO A 185 35.91 3.55 -5.15
N GLU A 186 36.21 4.55 -4.32
CA GLU A 186 36.83 4.35 -3.00
C GLU A 186 36.08 3.35 -2.12
N HIS A 187 34.74 3.39 -2.14
CA HIS A 187 33.88 2.47 -1.38
C HIS A 187 33.93 1.00 -1.85
N LEU A 188 34.58 0.71 -2.98
CA LEU A 188 34.81 -0.63 -3.51
C LEU A 188 36.27 -1.08 -3.43
N GLN A 189 37.21 -0.16 -3.17
CA GLN A 189 38.63 -0.52 -3.03
C GLN A 189 38.84 -1.39 -1.79
N GLY A 190 39.70 -2.41 -1.92
CA GLY A 190 39.97 -3.38 -0.84
C GLY A 190 38.86 -4.41 -0.58
N LYS A 191 37.68 -4.25 -1.19
CA LYS A 191 36.63 -5.28 -1.16
C LYS A 191 36.93 -6.39 -2.18
N VAL A 192 36.34 -7.56 -1.95
CA VAL A 192 36.35 -8.64 -2.94
C VAL A 192 35.40 -8.30 -4.09
N LEU A 193 35.93 -8.28 -5.32
CA LEU A 193 35.20 -7.88 -6.52
C LEU A 193 35.02 -9.06 -7.47
N HIS A 194 33.78 -9.49 -7.67
CA HIS A 194 33.42 -10.56 -8.58
C HIS A 194 33.14 -10.00 -9.97
N PRO A 195 33.76 -10.53 -11.04
CA PRO A 195 33.34 -10.31 -12.42
C PRO A 195 31.85 -10.57 -12.59
N ALA A 196 31.15 -9.67 -13.25
CA ALA A 196 29.71 -9.73 -13.40
C ALA A 196 29.25 -9.14 -14.73
N VAL A 197 28.08 -9.59 -15.16
CA VAL A 197 27.38 -9.07 -16.34
C VAL A 197 25.91 -8.84 -16.03
N SER A 198 25.32 -7.82 -16.62
CA SER A 198 23.87 -7.64 -16.66
C SER A 198 23.44 -7.31 -18.06
N PHE A 199 22.32 -7.85 -18.53
CA PHE A 199 21.88 -7.67 -19.90
C PHE A 199 20.36 -7.78 -20.03
N ARG A 200 19.82 -7.16 -21.07
CA ARG A 200 18.37 -7.15 -21.35
C ARG A 200 18.15 -7.49 -22.81
N ASN A 201 17.20 -8.40 -23.08
CA ASN A 201 16.78 -8.80 -24.43
C ASN A 201 17.96 -9.20 -25.32
N MET A 202 18.89 -9.98 -24.77
CA MET A 202 20.15 -10.37 -25.43
C MET A 202 20.57 -11.78 -25.04
N ALA A 203 21.31 -12.41 -25.94
CA ALA A 203 22.12 -13.59 -25.65
C ALA A 203 23.60 -13.22 -25.70
N VAL A 204 24.36 -13.67 -24.70
CA VAL A 204 25.78 -13.36 -24.54
C VAL A 204 26.61 -14.61 -24.33
N HIS A 205 27.79 -14.63 -24.92
CA HIS A 205 28.80 -15.67 -24.68
C HIS A 205 29.91 -15.08 -23.81
N TYR A 206 30.03 -15.54 -22.57
CA TYR A 206 31.11 -15.14 -21.69
C TYR A 206 32.34 -16.03 -21.91
N ASN A 207 33.53 -15.49 -21.64
CA ASN A 207 34.78 -16.22 -21.74
C ASN A 207 35.74 -15.79 -20.63
N PHE A 208 36.11 -16.75 -19.79
CA PHE A 208 37.09 -16.58 -18.72
C PHE A 208 38.45 -17.19 -19.06
N GLY A 209 38.61 -17.77 -20.26
CA GLY A 209 39.80 -18.49 -20.71
C GLY A 209 40.52 -17.76 -21.84
N ALA A 210 41.11 -18.48 -22.80
CA ALA A 210 41.91 -17.86 -23.86
C ALA A 210 41.16 -16.79 -24.66
N SER A 211 41.87 -15.74 -25.10
CA SER A 211 41.32 -14.62 -25.87
C SER A 211 40.51 -15.05 -27.09
N LEU A 212 39.30 -14.51 -27.22
CA LEU A 212 38.53 -14.57 -28.46
C LEU A 212 39.07 -13.58 -29.50
N MET A 213 39.63 -12.45 -29.04
CA MET A 213 40.26 -11.43 -29.86
C MET A 213 41.68 -11.13 -29.34
N PRO A 214 42.70 -10.97 -30.22
CA PRO A 214 44.04 -10.62 -29.77
C PRO A 214 44.10 -9.27 -29.03
N MET A 215 44.68 -9.26 -27.84
CA MET A 215 44.90 -8.05 -27.04
C MET A 215 46.29 -7.45 -27.33
N PRO A 216 46.46 -6.12 -27.27
CA PRO A 216 47.74 -5.45 -27.54
C PRO A 216 48.78 -5.60 -26.39
N PHE A 217 48.44 -6.36 -25.36
CA PHE A 217 49.28 -6.64 -24.19
C PHE A 217 48.97 -8.05 -23.66
N LYS A 218 49.87 -8.58 -22.84
CA LYS A 218 49.69 -9.86 -22.12
C LYS A 218 49.07 -9.61 -20.75
N CYS A 219 47.96 -10.26 -20.46
CA CYS A 219 47.34 -10.30 -19.14
C CYS A 219 46.74 -11.69 -18.91
N ARG A 220 46.77 -12.16 -17.66
CA ARG A 220 46.12 -13.44 -17.32
C ARG A 220 44.61 -13.27 -17.41
N PHE A 221 43.97 -14.30 -17.94
CA PHE A 221 42.53 -14.46 -17.83
C PHE A 221 42.14 -15.01 -16.46
N LEU A 222 40.88 -14.80 -16.09
CA LEU A 222 40.35 -15.23 -14.79
C LEU A 222 40.52 -16.74 -14.55
N LYS A 223 40.42 -17.59 -15.58
CA LYS A 223 40.65 -19.05 -15.50
C LYS A 223 42.05 -19.42 -15.01
N ASP A 224 43.03 -18.57 -15.27
CA ASP A 224 44.41 -18.75 -14.86
C ASP A 224 44.80 -17.84 -13.68
N ALA A 225 43.81 -17.33 -12.92
CA ALA A 225 44.06 -16.46 -11.79
C ALA A 225 44.92 -17.13 -10.72
N SER A 226 45.74 -16.33 -10.03
CA SER A 226 46.53 -16.83 -8.90
C SER A 226 45.62 -17.18 -7.73
N GLN A 227 45.84 -18.32 -7.08
CA GLN A 227 45.04 -18.76 -5.94
C GLN A 227 45.08 -17.76 -4.77
N LYS A 228 46.19 -17.05 -4.58
CA LYS A 228 46.34 -16.06 -3.50
C LYS A 228 45.49 -14.80 -3.74
N ASP A 229 45.26 -14.45 -5.01
CA ASP A 229 44.62 -13.21 -5.43
C ASP A 229 43.09 -13.30 -5.45
N VAL A 230 42.53 -14.50 -5.27
CA VAL A 230 41.08 -14.72 -5.39
C VAL A 230 40.44 -15.30 -4.13
N SER A 231 39.13 -15.15 -4.04
CA SER A 231 38.24 -15.94 -3.20
C SER A 231 37.34 -16.78 -4.10
N ILE A 232 37.10 -18.03 -3.73
CA ILE A 232 36.25 -18.95 -4.50
C ILE A 232 34.96 -19.16 -3.72
N LYS A 233 33.83 -18.77 -4.30
CA LYS A 233 32.51 -19.17 -3.82
C LYS A 233 32.27 -20.60 -4.28
N ALA A 234 32.05 -21.50 -3.33
CA ALA A 234 31.68 -22.87 -3.65
C ALA A 234 30.30 -22.88 -4.34
N THR A 235 30.17 -23.67 -5.41
CA THR A 235 28.87 -23.93 -6.04
C THR A 235 27.93 -24.54 -5.01
N MET A 236 26.68 -24.10 -5.00
CA MET A 236 25.65 -24.69 -4.17
C MET A 236 25.43 -26.15 -4.58
N LYS A 237 25.81 -27.08 -3.72
CA LYS A 237 25.54 -28.51 -3.89
C LYS A 237 24.71 -28.98 -2.70
N PRO A 238 23.41 -29.26 -2.88
CA PRO A 238 22.60 -29.78 -1.79
C PRO A 238 23.16 -31.12 -1.29
N SER A 239 23.22 -31.31 0.02
CA SER A 239 23.81 -32.50 0.66
C SER A 239 23.03 -33.79 0.42
N ASP A 240 21.73 -33.67 0.17
CA ASP A 240 20.77 -34.73 -0.14
C ASP A 240 20.38 -34.75 -1.64
N GLY A 241 20.93 -33.82 -2.43
CA GLY A 241 20.62 -33.63 -3.85
C GLY A 241 19.39 -32.77 -4.16
N GLN A 242 18.65 -32.26 -3.16
CA GLN A 242 17.48 -31.40 -3.39
C GLN A 242 17.68 -29.99 -2.83
N CYS A 243 17.31 -28.98 -3.61
CA CYS A 243 17.31 -27.60 -3.12
C CYS A 243 16.15 -27.40 -2.13
N GLU A 244 16.30 -26.42 -1.24
CA GLU A 244 15.28 -26.12 -0.24
C GLU A 244 14.37 -24.97 -0.67
N VAL A 245 13.11 -25.04 -0.27
CA VAL A 245 12.17 -23.92 -0.35
C VAL A 245 11.52 -23.68 1.00
N ILE A 246 11.64 -22.45 1.50
CA ILE A 246 11.08 -22.02 2.77
C ILE A 246 9.80 -21.22 2.53
N PHE A 247 8.76 -21.51 3.31
CA PHE A 247 7.48 -20.80 3.36
C PHE A 247 7.31 -20.17 4.74
N PRO A 248 7.58 -18.87 4.90
CA PRO A 248 7.37 -18.17 6.15
C PRO A 248 5.87 -18.08 6.46
N VAL A 249 5.47 -18.48 7.67
CA VAL A 249 4.10 -18.37 8.18
C VAL A 249 4.14 -17.40 9.35
N ALA A 250 3.69 -16.18 9.12
CA ALA A 250 3.74 -15.09 10.09
C ALA A 250 2.40 -14.37 10.18
N VAL A 251 2.03 -13.92 11.37
CA VAL A 251 0.86 -13.07 11.57
C VAL A 251 1.13 -11.69 10.93
N PRO A 252 0.16 -11.10 10.19
CA PRO A 252 0.37 -9.81 9.55
C PRO A 252 0.70 -8.71 10.56
N ASP A 253 1.66 -7.86 10.21
CA ASP A 253 2.18 -6.76 11.02
C ASP A 253 2.92 -7.21 12.31
N GLU A 254 3.24 -8.50 12.46
CA GLU A 254 4.05 -9.05 13.56
C GLU A 254 5.46 -9.47 13.09
N GLY A 255 6.09 -8.66 12.25
CA GLY A 255 7.53 -8.77 11.96
C GLY A 255 7.94 -9.81 10.91
N GLY A 256 7.01 -10.38 10.13
CA GLY A 256 7.34 -11.36 9.08
C GLY A 256 8.34 -10.85 8.03
N PHE A 257 8.16 -9.62 7.55
CA PHE A 257 9.11 -9.01 6.59
C PHE A 257 10.43 -8.57 7.21
N ASP A 258 10.42 -8.17 8.49
CA ASP A 258 11.67 -7.87 9.21
C ASP A 258 12.50 -9.16 9.38
N TRP A 259 11.85 -10.27 9.67
CA TRP A 259 12.52 -11.55 9.79
C TRP A 259 13.07 -12.00 8.45
N LEU A 260 12.32 -11.80 7.37
CA LEU A 260 12.80 -12.07 6.02
C LEU A 260 14.06 -11.26 5.71
N ASP A 261 14.09 -9.97 6.03
CA ASP A 261 15.29 -9.13 5.84
C ASP A 261 16.48 -9.66 6.66
N GLN A 262 16.26 -10.00 7.94
CA GLN A 262 17.30 -10.59 8.80
C GLN A 262 17.80 -11.96 8.27
N PHE A 263 16.88 -12.79 7.78
CA PHE A 263 17.18 -14.10 7.21
C PHE A 263 18.05 -13.96 5.97
N MET A 264 17.68 -13.07 5.04
CA MET A 264 18.41 -12.85 3.79
C MET A 264 19.83 -12.29 4.03
N GLU A 265 20.05 -11.50 5.09
CA GLU A 265 21.38 -11.00 5.45
C GLU A 265 22.36 -12.09 5.88
N SER A 266 21.83 -13.12 6.55
CA SER A 266 22.57 -14.25 7.10
C SER A 266 22.62 -15.47 6.18
N HIS A 267 21.70 -15.55 5.20
CA HIS A 267 21.56 -16.68 4.27
C HIS A 267 21.61 -16.22 2.80
N PRO A 268 22.74 -15.67 2.32
CA PRO A 268 22.86 -15.11 0.96
C PRO A 268 22.76 -16.15 -0.17
N GLY A 269 22.56 -17.43 0.15
CA GLY A 269 22.30 -18.51 -0.81
C GLY A 269 20.83 -18.68 -1.18
N TYR A 270 19.90 -18.03 -0.48
CA TYR A 270 18.46 -18.08 -0.80
C TYR A 270 18.08 -16.97 -1.76
N THR A 271 17.11 -17.26 -2.62
CA THR A 271 16.46 -16.29 -3.50
C THR A 271 15.05 -15.98 -3.01
N GLU A 272 14.78 -14.70 -2.75
CA GLU A 272 13.44 -14.24 -2.35
C GLU A 272 12.47 -14.27 -3.53
N LEU A 273 11.33 -14.94 -3.34
CA LEU A 273 10.18 -14.93 -4.22
C LEU A 273 9.01 -14.21 -3.53
N SER A 274 8.92 -12.92 -3.79
CA SER A 274 7.87 -12.04 -3.29
C SER A 274 7.58 -10.92 -4.29
N ASP A 275 6.42 -10.30 -4.14
CA ASP A 275 6.04 -9.14 -4.95
C ASP A 275 6.95 -7.94 -4.68
N ARG A 276 7.41 -7.75 -3.43
CA ARG A 276 8.32 -6.65 -3.09
C ARG A 276 9.68 -6.82 -3.77
N ALA A 277 10.16 -8.06 -3.90
CA ALA A 277 11.40 -8.37 -4.62
C ALA A 277 11.21 -8.12 -6.13
N MET A 278 10.08 -8.54 -6.71
CA MET A 278 9.73 -8.26 -8.10
C MET A 278 9.62 -6.76 -8.39
N LEU A 279 8.97 -5.99 -7.50
CA LEU A 279 8.85 -4.54 -7.60
C LEU A 279 10.21 -3.85 -7.56
N THR A 280 11.08 -4.29 -6.65
CA THR A 280 12.47 -3.79 -6.53
C THR A 280 13.26 -4.10 -7.80
N TRP A 281 13.10 -5.30 -8.36
CA TRP A 281 13.77 -5.68 -9.60
C TRP A 281 13.29 -4.85 -10.80
N CYS A 282 12.01 -4.52 -10.86
CA CYS A 282 11.47 -3.58 -11.84
C CYS A 282 12.10 -2.19 -11.70
N GLU A 283 12.23 -1.67 -10.46
CA GLU A 283 12.91 -0.40 -10.19
C GLU A 283 14.35 -0.40 -10.68
N LEU A 284 15.13 -1.41 -10.31
CA LEU A 284 16.54 -1.53 -10.70
C LEU A 284 16.69 -1.72 -12.22
N SER A 285 15.66 -2.26 -12.88
CA SER A 285 15.59 -2.32 -14.34
C SER A 285 15.24 -0.97 -14.99
N GLY A 286 14.99 0.10 -14.23
CA GLY A 286 14.71 1.42 -14.78
C GLY A 286 13.26 1.62 -15.25
N LEU A 287 12.32 0.80 -14.76
CA LEU A 287 10.90 1.10 -14.91
C LEU A 287 10.53 2.29 -14.01
N SER A 288 9.56 3.09 -14.45
CA SER A 288 9.04 4.22 -13.68
C SER A 288 7.58 3.99 -13.31
N ARG A 289 7.19 4.39 -12.09
CA ARG A 289 5.82 4.33 -11.58
C ARG A 289 5.26 5.74 -11.38
N PRO A 290 3.98 6.00 -11.75
CA PRO A 290 3.35 7.29 -11.49
C PRO A 290 3.36 7.71 -10.02
N LYS A 291 3.18 6.74 -9.10
CA LYS A 291 3.21 6.96 -7.64
C LYS A 291 4.63 6.87 -7.04
N GLY A 292 5.67 6.71 -7.87
CA GLY A 292 7.04 6.47 -7.42
C GLY A 292 7.24 5.10 -6.73
N TYR A 293 8.35 4.93 -6.02
CA TYR A 293 8.73 3.67 -5.34
C TYR A 293 8.71 3.76 -3.80
N ALA A 294 8.32 4.90 -3.25
CA ALA A 294 8.23 5.11 -1.81
C ALA A 294 7.34 4.03 -1.16
N ALA A 295 7.76 3.53 0.01
CA ALA A 295 7.03 2.48 0.72
C ALA A 295 5.57 2.90 0.96
N ALA A 296 5.33 4.13 1.44
CA ALA A 296 4.01 4.70 1.70
C ALA A 296 3.07 4.78 0.47
N ALA A 297 3.59 4.62 -0.75
CA ALA A 297 2.79 4.57 -1.98
C ALA A 297 2.25 3.16 -2.31
N ARG A 298 2.63 2.13 -1.54
CA ARG A 298 2.22 0.74 -1.72
C ARG A 298 0.88 0.48 -1.02
N ALA A 299 0.08 -0.41 -1.59
CA ALA A 299 -1.17 -0.84 -0.98
C ALA A 299 -0.96 -1.78 0.22
N SER A 300 0.02 -2.68 0.12
CA SER A 300 0.47 -3.55 1.21
C SER A 300 1.91 -4.03 0.98
N ASN A 301 2.57 -4.61 1.99
CA ASN A 301 3.89 -5.24 1.79
C ASN A 301 3.82 -6.61 1.10
N ASP A 302 2.73 -7.36 1.31
CA ASP A 302 2.52 -8.69 0.70
C ASP A 302 2.23 -8.64 -0.79
N LYS A 303 1.31 -7.76 -1.20
CA LYS A 303 0.90 -7.57 -2.60
C LYS A 303 0.96 -6.08 -2.99
N PRO A 304 2.16 -5.47 -3.03
CA PRO A 304 2.31 -4.11 -3.54
C PRO A 304 1.82 -4.03 -4.99
N GLU A 305 0.99 -3.03 -5.27
CA GLU A 305 0.53 -2.72 -6.62
C GLU A 305 1.73 -2.47 -7.55
N MET A 306 1.85 -3.23 -8.64
CA MET A 306 2.90 -3.00 -9.65
C MET A 306 2.69 -1.63 -10.32
N GLY A 307 1.51 -1.38 -10.88
CA GLY A 307 1.05 -0.05 -11.28
C GLY A 307 1.94 0.63 -12.31
N PHE A 308 2.55 -0.14 -13.21
CA PHE A 308 3.41 0.37 -14.27
C PHE A 308 2.61 0.88 -15.47
N GLY A 309 1.33 0.54 -15.57
CA GLY A 309 0.57 0.73 -16.80
C GLY A 309 1.12 -0.14 -17.94
N VAL A 310 1.61 -1.34 -17.63
CA VAL A 310 2.10 -2.35 -18.58
C VAL A 310 1.38 -3.65 -18.24
N SER A 311 0.57 -4.17 -19.16
CA SER A 311 -0.41 -5.24 -18.87
C SER A 311 0.26 -6.47 -18.26
N ALA A 312 1.35 -6.95 -18.87
CA ALA A 312 2.05 -8.15 -18.41
C ALA A 312 2.74 -8.00 -17.03
N LEU A 313 3.02 -6.77 -16.58
CA LEU A 313 3.57 -6.51 -15.26
C LEU A 313 2.45 -6.30 -14.22
N ASP A 314 1.32 -5.73 -14.64
CA ASP A 314 0.23 -5.33 -13.73
C ASP A 314 -0.82 -6.44 -13.50
N ASP A 315 -0.97 -7.40 -14.42
CA ASP A 315 -1.98 -8.47 -14.35
C ASP A 315 -1.49 -9.79 -13.72
N GLY A 316 -0.27 -9.77 -13.16
CA GLY A 316 0.38 -10.92 -12.55
C GLY A 316 1.01 -11.91 -13.54
N SER A 317 1.09 -11.62 -14.84
CA SER A 317 1.73 -12.50 -15.83
C SER A 317 3.20 -12.74 -15.51
N MET A 318 3.95 -11.70 -15.12
CA MET A 318 5.34 -11.84 -14.65
C MET A 318 5.47 -12.87 -13.53
N ARG A 319 4.59 -12.80 -12.51
CA ARG A 319 4.59 -13.78 -11.42
C ARG A 319 4.34 -15.19 -11.93
N ARG A 320 3.32 -15.39 -12.78
CA ARG A 320 2.99 -16.71 -13.33
C ARG A 320 4.16 -17.29 -14.13
N THR A 321 4.80 -16.48 -14.97
CA THR A 321 5.97 -16.88 -15.75
C THR A 321 7.15 -17.24 -14.84
N LEU A 322 7.46 -16.41 -13.84
CA LEU A 322 8.53 -16.73 -12.88
C LEU A 322 8.22 -18.03 -12.11
N GLN A 323 6.99 -18.21 -11.65
CA GLN A 323 6.55 -19.43 -10.96
C GLN A 323 6.71 -20.69 -11.83
N ALA A 324 6.57 -20.59 -13.15
CA ALA A 324 6.79 -21.71 -14.07
C ALA A 324 8.29 -22.04 -14.27
N LEU A 325 9.18 -21.09 -14.01
CA LEU A 325 10.62 -21.20 -14.28
C LEU A 325 11.45 -21.54 -13.04
N VAL A 326 10.99 -21.16 -11.84
CA VAL A 326 11.77 -21.34 -10.61
C VAL A 326 12.06 -22.80 -10.29
N SER A 327 11.13 -23.73 -10.60
CA SER A 327 11.30 -25.15 -10.29
C SER A 327 12.43 -25.83 -11.08
N ILE A 328 12.78 -25.31 -12.27
CA ILE A 328 13.85 -25.87 -13.12
C ILE A 328 15.22 -25.22 -12.87
N GLN A 329 15.30 -24.22 -11.99
CA GLN A 329 16.55 -23.55 -11.64
C GLN A 329 17.03 -24.02 -10.26
N PRO A 330 18.03 -24.92 -10.17
CA PRO A 330 18.45 -25.48 -8.89
C PRO A 330 19.11 -24.42 -8.00
N ARG A 331 18.34 -23.86 -7.06
CA ARG A 331 18.78 -22.90 -6.05
C ARG A 331 17.83 -22.94 -4.84
N ASN A 332 18.27 -22.45 -3.68
CA ASN A 332 17.39 -22.34 -2.52
C ASN A 332 16.45 -21.13 -2.65
N PHE A 333 15.20 -21.30 -2.22
CA PHE A 333 14.16 -20.28 -2.33
C PHE A 333 13.49 -19.97 -0.99
N ILE A 334 13.01 -18.74 -0.87
CA ILE A 334 12.08 -18.35 0.18
C ILE A 334 10.86 -17.70 -0.46
N VAL A 335 9.69 -18.32 -0.31
CA VAL A 335 8.42 -17.91 -0.93
C VAL A 335 7.59 -17.18 0.10
N VAL A 336 7.40 -15.88 -0.09
CA VAL A 336 6.72 -15.02 0.87
C VAL A 336 5.38 -14.60 0.31
N GLU A 337 4.33 -15.21 0.81
CA GLU A 337 2.93 -14.84 0.56
C GLU A 337 2.16 -14.87 1.90
N MET A 338 2.15 -13.75 2.62
CA MET A 338 1.67 -13.63 4.01
C MET A 338 0.24 -14.15 4.18
N LYS A 339 -0.69 -13.75 3.31
CA LYS A 339 -2.08 -14.21 3.36
C LYS A 339 -2.16 -15.72 3.08
N SER A 340 -1.57 -16.16 1.98
CA SER A 340 -1.71 -17.52 1.50
C SER A 340 -1.01 -18.53 2.40
N ALA A 341 0.10 -18.16 3.03
CA ALA A 341 0.78 -18.95 4.04
C ALA A 341 -0.07 -19.19 5.31
N LEU A 342 -1.06 -18.36 5.59
CA LEU A 342 -1.97 -18.52 6.73
C LEU A 342 -3.28 -19.23 6.38
N LEU A 343 -3.57 -19.51 5.10
CA LEU A 343 -4.78 -20.22 4.71
C LEU A 343 -4.45 -21.65 4.31
N LYS A 344 -4.98 -22.67 5.02
CA LYS A 344 -4.63 -24.09 4.81
C LYS A 344 -4.66 -24.52 3.35
N GLU A 345 -5.72 -24.18 2.61
CA GLU A 345 -5.84 -24.54 1.18
C GLU A 345 -4.85 -23.78 0.29
N GLU A 346 -4.68 -22.46 0.48
CA GLU A 346 -3.74 -21.67 -0.33
C GLU A 346 -2.28 -22.07 -0.03
N ARG A 347 -1.96 -22.36 1.24
CA ARG A 347 -0.66 -22.88 1.67
C ARG A 347 -0.34 -24.23 1.01
N ARG A 348 -1.33 -25.13 0.92
CA ARG A 348 -1.22 -26.38 0.18
C ARG A 348 -0.92 -26.15 -1.30
N GLU A 349 -1.64 -25.26 -1.95
CA GLU A 349 -1.41 -24.91 -3.36
C GLU A 349 -0.03 -24.29 -3.61
N LEU A 350 0.48 -23.50 -2.66
CA LEU A 350 1.82 -22.94 -2.74
C LEU A 350 2.88 -24.04 -2.67
N ALA A 351 2.79 -24.94 -1.68
CA ALA A 351 3.79 -25.97 -1.44
C ALA A 351 3.83 -27.04 -2.53
N LEU A 352 2.68 -27.45 -3.08
CA LEU A 352 2.60 -28.50 -4.11
C LEU A 352 3.25 -28.12 -5.45
N ARG A 353 3.58 -26.85 -5.68
CA ARG A 353 4.29 -26.39 -6.88
C ARG A 353 5.78 -26.77 -6.90
N TRP A 354 6.33 -27.15 -5.75
CA TRP A 354 7.76 -27.34 -5.54
C TRP A 354 8.15 -28.82 -5.55
N GLY A 355 7.87 -29.51 -6.65
CA GLY A 355 8.33 -30.88 -6.85
C GLY A 355 9.85 -30.95 -6.97
N GLY A 356 10.49 -31.87 -6.24
CA GLY A 356 11.94 -32.04 -6.24
C GLY A 356 12.71 -31.09 -5.33
N TYR A 357 12.01 -30.37 -4.45
CA TYR A 357 12.57 -29.52 -3.41
C TYR A 357 12.17 -30.02 -2.04
N THR A 358 13.05 -29.80 -1.06
CA THR A 358 12.71 -29.95 0.36
C THR A 358 11.87 -28.74 0.79
N ARG A 359 10.59 -28.95 1.09
CA ARG A 359 9.61 -27.92 1.42
C ARG A 359 9.51 -27.72 2.92
N ILE A 360 9.86 -26.53 3.39
CA ILE A 360 9.94 -26.21 4.81
C ILE A 360 8.96 -25.09 5.14
N ALA A 361 7.99 -25.32 6.01
CA ALA A 361 7.17 -24.26 6.58
C ALA A 361 7.87 -23.70 7.83
N THR A 362 8.15 -22.40 7.87
CA THR A 362 8.82 -21.74 9.00
C THR A 362 7.85 -20.80 9.69
N VAL A 363 7.40 -21.15 10.89
CA VAL A 363 6.40 -20.44 11.67
C VAL A 363 7.03 -19.39 12.59
N LEU A 364 6.60 -18.15 12.40
CA LEU A 364 7.07 -16.91 13.04
C LEU A 364 5.92 -16.28 13.83
N VAL A 365 5.44 -16.98 14.86
CA VAL A 365 4.24 -16.57 15.60
C VAL A 365 4.50 -16.67 17.10
N GLY A 366 4.05 -15.66 17.84
CA GLY A 366 4.27 -15.52 19.28
C GLY A 366 5.51 -14.69 19.62
N GLU A 367 6.16 -15.01 20.73
CA GLU A 367 7.29 -14.25 21.25
C GLU A 367 8.55 -14.51 20.40
N PRO A 368 9.17 -13.49 19.79
CA PRO A 368 10.36 -13.67 18.97
C PRO A 368 11.65 -13.77 19.82
N PRO A 369 12.72 -14.38 19.29
CA PRO A 369 14.03 -14.44 19.95
C PRO A 369 14.62 -13.04 20.23
N ALA A 370 15.49 -12.93 21.24
CA ALA A 370 16.15 -11.67 21.62
C ALA A 370 16.90 -11.01 20.45
N ALA A 371 17.61 -11.81 19.65
CA ALA A 371 18.33 -11.33 18.46
C ALA A 371 17.41 -10.68 17.41
N PHE A 372 16.16 -11.14 17.30
CA PHE A 372 15.17 -10.51 16.41
C PHE A 372 14.68 -9.18 17.00
N LYS A 373 14.46 -9.10 18.31
CA LYS A 373 14.05 -7.85 18.98
C LYS A 373 15.12 -6.78 18.85
N GLU A 374 16.39 -7.13 19.05
CA GLU A 374 17.52 -6.23 18.84
C GLU A 374 17.60 -5.75 17.38
N PHE A 375 17.41 -6.66 16.42
CA PHE A 375 17.34 -6.32 15.01
C PHE A 375 16.19 -5.35 14.70
N SER A 376 14.98 -5.59 15.21
CA SER A 376 13.84 -4.71 14.99
C SER A 376 14.06 -3.31 15.60
N GLN A 377 14.68 -3.24 16.78
CA GLN A 377 15.08 -1.98 17.41
C GLN A 377 16.16 -1.22 16.61
N ASP A 378 17.19 -1.91 16.12
CA ASP A 378 18.21 -1.32 15.24
C ASP A 378 17.60 -0.76 13.96
N ARG A 379 16.67 -1.49 13.32
CA ARG A 379 15.94 -1.01 12.13
C ARG A 379 15.06 0.19 12.44
N MET A 380 14.40 0.22 13.58
CA MET A 380 13.61 1.36 14.02
C MET A 380 14.49 2.59 14.25
N PHE A 381 15.65 2.41 14.89
CA PHE A 381 16.64 3.46 15.08
C PHE A 381 17.15 4.01 13.74
N LYS A 382 17.54 3.14 12.80
CA LYS A 382 18.01 3.52 11.46
C LYS A 382 16.96 4.29 10.68
N ALA A 383 15.72 3.80 10.64
CA ALA A 383 14.63 4.50 9.96
C ALA A 383 14.37 5.89 10.54
N LYS A 384 14.47 6.04 11.87
CA LYS A 384 14.33 7.34 12.55
C LYS A 384 15.49 8.28 12.24
N GLN A 385 16.71 7.75 12.18
CA GLN A 385 17.89 8.53 11.77
C GLN A 385 17.77 8.99 10.32
N GLU A 386 17.39 8.10 9.40
CA GLU A 386 17.17 8.42 7.99
C GLU A 386 16.09 9.48 7.81
N ALA A 387 14.99 9.41 8.58
CA ALA A 387 13.95 10.43 8.55
C ALA A 387 14.46 11.80 9.03
N LYS A 388 15.26 11.85 10.11
CA LYS A 388 15.93 13.08 10.57
C LYS A 388 16.88 13.63 9.51
N VAL A 389 17.70 12.78 8.89
CA VAL A 389 18.64 13.19 7.84
C VAL A 389 17.90 13.73 6.62
N ALA A 390 16.80 13.09 6.20
CA ALA A 390 15.97 13.56 5.11
C ALA A 390 15.33 14.92 5.42
N GLU A 391 14.83 15.13 6.64
CA GLU A 391 14.27 16.40 7.10
C GLU A 391 15.32 17.51 7.14
N ALA A 392 16.51 17.22 7.68
CA ALA A 392 17.63 18.16 7.73
C ALA A 392 18.12 18.55 6.32
N LYS A 393 18.23 17.59 5.42
CA LYS A 393 18.55 17.82 4.01
C LYS A 393 17.50 18.68 3.32
N ALA A 394 16.21 18.46 3.59
CA ALA A 394 15.13 19.30 3.07
C ALA A 394 15.20 20.75 3.60
N LYS A 395 15.81 20.94 4.78
CA LYS A 395 16.10 22.25 5.39
C LYS A 395 17.48 22.82 5.01
N GLY A 396 18.24 22.15 4.15
CA GLY A 396 19.57 22.60 3.70
C GLY A 396 20.69 22.45 4.73
N MET A 397 20.49 21.65 5.78
CA MET A 397 21.51 21.38 6.79
C MET A 397 22.47 20.26 6.33
N PRO A 398 23.77 20.34 6.65
CA PRO A 398 24.72 19.25 6.44
C PRO A 398 24.32 17.99 7.20
N GLU A 399 24.57 16.81 6.61
CA GLU A 399 24.26 15.51 7.23
C GLU A 399 25.04 15.28 8.54
N GLU A 400 26.26 15.82 8.62
CA GLU A 400 27.14 15.75 9.79
C GLU A 400 26.56 16.47 11.03
N ASP A 401 25.67 17.44 10.82
CA ASP A 401 25.05 18.25 11.89
C ASP A 401 23.73 17.62 12.40
N VAL A 402 23.32 16.47 11.88
CA VAL A 402 22.06 15.83 12.26
C VAL A 402 22.24 15.04 13.57
N PRO A 403 21.55 15.42 14.66
CA PRO A 403 21.70 14.71 15.92
C PRO A 403 21.19 13.28 15.81
N LEU A 404 21.92 12.34 16.42
CA LEU A 404 21.55 10.94 16.48
C LEU A 404 20.09 10.77 16.95
N ALA A 405 19.36 9.85 16.32
CA ALA A 405 18.04 9.45 16.74
C ALA A 405 18.09 8.79 18.12
N GLU A 406 17.04 8.94 18.92
CA GLU A 406 16.87 8.17 20.15
C GLU A 406 15.49 7.52 20.14
N LEU A 407 15.43 6.25 20.54
CA LEU A 407 14.16 5.56 20.72
C LEU A 407 13.50 5.98 22.04
N THR A 408 12.22 6.32 21.99
CA THR A 408 11.42 6.63 23.17
C THR A 408 11.20 5.40 24.04
N ALA A 409 10.78 5.59 25.28
CA ALA A 409 10.45 4.49 26.19
C ALA A 409 9.29 3.62 25.66
N GLU A 410 8.37 4.19 24.88
CA GLU A 410 7.28 3.46 24.23
C GLU A 410 7.76 2.65 23.03
N GLU A 411 8.61 3.25 22.18
CA GLU A 411 9.24 2.57 21.04
C GLU A 411 10.06 1.35 21.49
N LYS A 412 10.80 1.47 22.60
CA LYS A 412 11.57 0.35 23.19
C LYS A 412 10.70 -0.79 23.73
N LYS A 413 9.41 -0.54 24.01
CA LYS A 413 8.47 -1.58 24.48
C LYS A 413 7.81 -2.33 23.34
N LEU A 414 7.93 -1.87 22.10
CA LEU A 414 7.36 -2.56 20.96
C LEU A 414 8.13 -3.85 20.68
N THR A 415 7.41 -4.97 20.59
CA THR A 415 7.98 -6.25 20.12
C THR A 415 8.28 -6.19 18.63
N PHE A 416 7.42 -5.51 17.87
CA PHE A 416 7.51 -5.35 16.42
C PHE A 416 7.46 -3.87 16.08
N ARG A 417 8.39 -3.39 15.24
CA ARG A 417 8.33 -2.01 14.74
C ARG A 417 7.12 -1.83 13.83
N ARG A 418 6.57 -0.61 13.83
CA ARG A 418 5.49 -0.25 12.90
C ARG A 418 6.08 0.12 11.55
N LEU A 419 5.70 -0.60 10.51
CA LEU A 419 6.07 -0.27 9.13
C LEU A 419 5.17 0.85 8.57
N PRO A 420 5.62 1.63 7.58
CA PRO A 420 4.80 2.67 6.95
C PRO A 420 3.55 2.15 6.23
N VAL A 421 3.56 0.86 5.87
CA VAL A 421 2.48 0.17 5.16
C VAL A 421 2.26 -1.17 5.84
N SER A 422 1.00 -1.55 6.00
CA SER A 422 0.60 -2.86 6.55
C SER A 422 0.92 -4.00 5.60
N ASP A 423 1.10 -5.20 6.16
CA ASP A 423 1.42 -6.39 5.37
C ASP A 423 0.27 -6.77 4.43
N LEU A 424 -0.97 -6.68 4.93
CA LEU A 424 -2.19 -6.90 4.17
C LEU A 424 -3.03 -5.61 4.12
N THR A 425 -3.77 -5.41 3.02
CA THR A 425 -4.78 -4.35 2.99
C THR A 425 -5.88 -4.65 4.01
N ALA A 426 -6.53 -3.61 4.55
CA ALA A 426 -7.61 -3.78 5.51
C ALA A 426 -8.72 -4.72 4.99
N TYR A 427 -9.09 -4.60 3.72
CA TYR A 427 -10.08 -5.47 3.08
C TYR A 427 -9.63 -6.95 3.05
N VAL A 428 -8.40 -7.21 2.62
CA VAL A 428 -7.86 -8.59 2.55
C VAL A 428 -7.74 -9.19 3.94
N LEU A 429 -7.27 -8.41 4.92
CA LEU A 429 -7.20 -8.84 6.31
C LEU A 429 -8.60 -9.20 6.84
N ASN A 430 -9.55 -8.26 6.80
CA ASN A 430 -10.89 -8.38 7.39
C ASN A 430 -11.71 -9.54 6.82
N THR A 431 -11.50 -9.88 5.55
CA THR A 431 -12.22 -10.97 4.86
C THR A 431 -11.62 -12.36 5.11
N ASN A 432 -10.38 -12.46 5.60
CA ASN A 432 -9.67 -13.74 5.68
C ASN A 432 -9.19 -14.13 7.09
N PHE A 433 -8.97 -13.18 8.00
CA PHE A 433 -8.26 -13.47 9.25
C PHE A 433 -8.92 -14.55 10.13
N GLN A 434 -10.26 -14.69 10.05
CA GLN A 434 -11.00 -15.73 10.78
C GLN A 434 -10.68 -17.15 10.29
N LYS A 435 -10.15 -17.29 9.08
CA LYS A 435 -9.78 -18.55 8.43
C LYS A 435 -8.28 -18.85 8.60
N PHE A 436 -7.52 -17.98 9.25
CA PHE A 436 -6.09 -18.16 9.41
C PHE A 436 -5.80 -19.37 10.29
N SER A 437 -4.85 -20.19 9.86
CA SER A 437 -4.36 -21.38 10.55
C SER A 437 -2.86 -21.55 10.37
N LEU A 438 -2.22 -22.15 11.36
CA LEU A 438 -0.81 -22.55 11.29
C LEU A 438 -0.69 -23.96 10.71
N PRO A 439 0.41 -24.30 10.01
CA PRO A 439 0.64 -25.64 9.52
C PRO A 439 0.74 -26.65 10.68
N ASP A 440 0.22 -27.84 10.46
CA ASP A 440 0.19 -28.95 11.41
C ASP A 440 0.76 -30.22 10.78
N GLU A 441 0.96 -31.27 11.59
CA GLU A 441 1.52 -32.55 11.13
C GLU A 441 0.64 -33.26 10.08
N GLU A 442 -0.64 -32.89 9.92
CA GLU A 442 -1.52 -33.45 8.89
C GLU A 442 -1.17 -32.91 7.49
N GLU A 443 -0.47 -31.78 7.41
CA GLU A 443 -0.04 -31.13 6.17
C GLU A 443 1.23 -31.78 5.59
N THR A 444 1.10 -33.07 5.24
CA THR A 444 2.16 -33.96 4.72
C THR A 444 2.80 -33.54 3.39
N TYR A 445 2.37 -32.40 2.82
CA TYR A 445 3.00 -31.77 1.66
C TYR A 445 4.17 -30.86 2.03
N PHE A 446 4.44 -30.65 3.32
CA PHE A 446 5.72 -30.14 3.81
C PHE A 446 6.62 -31.30 4.24
N ASP A 447 7.91 -31.19 3.91
CA ASP A 447 8.93 -32.13 4.35
C ASP A 447 9.45 -31.75 5.75
N GLY A 448 9.23 -30.50 6.19
CA GLY A 448 9.45 -30.06 7.56
C GLY A 448 8.60 -28.85 7.97
N ILE A 449 8.17 -28.82 9.23
CA ILE A 449 7.48 -27.68 9.85
C ILE A 449 8.32 -27.22 11.05
N GLN A 450 8.74 -25.96 11.06
CA GLN A 450 9.65 -25.39 12.04
C GLN A 450 8.99 -24.23 12.78
N TYR A 451 8.81 -24.36 14.08
CA TYR A 451 8.32 -23.31 14.96
C TYR A 451 9.50 -22.59 15.62
N ILE A 452 9.94 -21.47 15.03
CA ILE A 452 11.24 -20.85 15.39
C ILE A 452 11.13 -19.68 16.38
N TRP A 453 9.93 -19.13 16.61
CA TRP A 453 9.71 -18.07 17.60
C TRP A 453 9.17 -18.62 18.90
N SER A 454 8.06 -19.35 18.83
CA SER A 454 7.44 -19.99 19.99
C SER A 454 7.08 -21.44 19.68
N PRO A 455 7.09 -22.34 20.68
CA PRO A 455 6.61 -23.71 20.51
C PRO A 455 5.20 -23.75 19.93
N GLU A 456 4.87 -24.80 19.16
CA GLU A 456 3.61 -24.94 18.43
C GLU A 456 2.37 -24.56 19.25
N LYS A 457 2.24 -25.11 20.46
CA LYS A 457 1.10 -24.83 21.33
C LYS A 457 0.95 -23.33 21.64
N LYS A 458 2.05 -22.63 21.90
CA LYS A 458 2.04 -21.18 22.19
C LYS A 458 1.79 -20.36 20.94
N ALA A 459 2.33 -20.76 19.79
CA ALA A 459 2.08 -20.12 18.52
C ALA A 459 0.59 -20.20 18.12
N LYS A 460 -0.03 -21.38 18.27
CA LYS A 460 -1.47 -21.58 18.03
C LYS A 460 -2.32 -20.74 18.98
N GLN A 461 -2.01 -20.73 20.28
CA GLN A 461 -2.69 -19.89 21.26
C GLN A 461 -2.58 -18.40 20.91
N HIS A 462 -1.39 -17.92 20.53
CA HIS A 462 -1.18 -16.52 20.12
C HIS A 462 -2.04 -16.16 18.90
N LEU A 463 -2.09 -17.02 17.88
CA LEU A 463 -2.95 -16.79 16.72
C LEU A 463 -4.43 -16.74 17.12
N GLU A 464 -4.90 -17.64 17.98
CA GLU A 464 -6.28 -17.64 18.48
C GLU A 464 -6.62 -16.34 19.22
N GLU A 465 -5.76 -15.91 20.15
CA GLU A 465 -5.92 -14.66 20.89
C GLU A 465 -5.91 -13.45 19.93
N TRP A 466 -5.00 -13.44 18.97
CA TRP A 466 -4.91 -12.40 17.95
C TRP A 466 -6.20 -12.35 17.10
N VAL A 467 -6.73 -13.50 16.68
CA VAL A 467 -8.01 -13.59 15.94
C VAL A 467 -9.15 -13.02 16.77
N GLN A 468 -9.23 -13.34 18.07
CA GLN A 468 -10.28 -12.79 18.95
C GLN A 468 -10.16 -11.26 19.08
N VAL A 469 -8.95 -10.74 19.28
CA VAL A 469 -8.73 -9.28 19.30
C VAL A 469 -9.16 -8.66 17.97
N LYS A 470 -8.77 -9.25 16.84
CA LYS A 470 -9.17 -8.76 15.51
C LYS A 470 -10.68 -8.85 15.28
N LYS A 471 -11.40 -9.85 15.78
CA LYS A 471 -12.88 -9.89 15.71
C LYS A 471 -13.52 -8.67 16.37
N LEU A 472 -12.96 -8.22 17.51
CA LEU A 472 -13.45 -7.07 18.26
C LEU A 472 -13.06 -5.71 17.66
N THR A 473 -12.04 -5.66 16.80
CA THR A 473 -11.51 -4.40 16.27
C THR A 473 -11.66 -4.24 14.75
N SER A 474 -12.05 -5.29 14.02
CA SER A 474 -12.13 -5.26 12.55
C SER A 474 -13.55 -5.02 12.03
N ARG A 475 -13.64 -4.60 10.77
CA ARG A 475 -14.92 -4.49 10.06
C ARG A 475 -15.41 -5.88 9.65
N LEU A 476 -16.73 -6.03 9.59
CA LEU A 476 -17.38 -7.14 8.88
C LEU A 476 -17.81 -6.63 7.50
N GLU A 477 -16.96 -6.85 6.50
CA GLU A 477 -17.14 -6.28 5.15
C GLU A 477 -18.43 -6.75 4.47
N ASP A 478 -18.78 -8.02 4.67
CA ASP A 478 -19.90 -8.70 4.01
C ASP A 478 -21.24 -8.59 4.77
N LEU A 479 -21.26 -7.88 5.91
CA LEU A 479 -22.49 -7.68 6.69
C LEU A 479 -23.58 -7.01 5.83
N GLN A 480 -24.78 -7.58 5.89
CA GLN A 480 -26.01 -7.02 5.31
C GLN A 480 -27.07 -6.85 6.39
N PRO A 481 -27.87 -5.78 6.34
CA PRO A 481 -29.01 -5.62 7.25
C PRO A 481 -30.03 -6.74 7.08
N GLY A 482 -30.38 -7.40 8.17
CA GLY A 482 -31.37 -8.47 8.18
C GLY A 482 -32.81 -8.00 8.02
N GLU A 483 -33.72 -8.97 7.95
CA GLU A 483 -35.17 -8.72 7.89
C GLU A 483 -35.67 -8.02 9.17
N TRP A 484 -35.15 -8.41 10.34
CA TRP A 484 -35.50 -7.81 11.63
C TRP A 484 -35.25 -6.30 11.65
N PHE A 485 -34.05 -5.87 11.24
CA PHE A 485 -33.72 -4.46 11.11
C PHE A 485 -34.66 -3.74 10.15
N SER A 486 -34.87 -4.32 8.96
CA SER A 486 -35.68 -3.72 7.90
C SER A 486 -37.13 -3.49 8.35
N THR A 487 -37.68 -4.42 9.13
CA THR A 487 -39.02 -4.32 9.71
C THR A 487 -39.08 -3.24 10.77
N LYS A 488 -38.18 -3.28 11.77
CA LYS A 488 -38.13 -2.29 12.85
C LYS A 488 -37.89 -0.87 12.35
N TRP A 489 -37.01 -0.72 11.36
CA TRP A 489 -36.76 0.58 10.74
C TRP A 489 -38.01 1.16 10.05
N LYS A 490 -38.78 0.33 9.33
CA LYS A 490 -40.04 0.76 8.71
C LYS A 490 -41.11 1.10 9.73
N GLU A 491 -41.20 0.35 10.83
CA GLU A 491 -42.10 0.64 11.96
C GLU A 491 -41.77 2.02 12.55
N TRP A 492 -40.49 2.26 12.85
CA TRP A 492 -40.03 3.55 13.36
C TRP A 492 -40.31 4.70 12.41
N GLN A 493 -40.09 4.55 11.10
CA GLN A 493 -40.38 5.60 10.13
C GLN A 493 -41.85 6.04 10.16
N LYS A 494 -42.78 5.10 10.38
CA LYS A 494 -44.21 5.42 10.53
C LYS A 494 -44.50 6.16 11.84
N VAL A 495 -43.91 5.71 12.95
CA VAL A 495 -44.06 6.37 14.26
C VAL A 495 -43.47 7.78 14.23
N MET A 496 -42.28 7.95 13.66
CA MET A 496 -41.64 9.24 13.51
C MET A 496 -42.50 10.20 12.67
N GLN A 497 -43.14 9.70 11.61
CA GLN A 497 -44.05 10.49 10.80
C GLN A 497 -45.31 10.91 11.57
N SER A 498 -45.86 10.05 12.43
CA SER A 498 -47.02 10.41 13.26
C SER A 498 -46.66 11.49 14.28
N TYR A 499 -45.49 11.40 14.92
CA TYR A 499 -44.98 12.41 15.83
C TYR A 499 -44.78 13.76 15.14
N GLN A 500 -44.11 13.78 13.98
CA GLN A 500 -43.93 15.00 13.19
C GLN A 500 -45.26 15.62 12.76
N THR A 501 -46.23 14.80 12.35
CA THR A 501 -47.57 15.26 11.97
C THR A 501 -48.28 15.91 13.15
N LYS A 502 -48.25 15.30 14.33
CA LYS A 502 -48.85 15.85 15.55
C LYS A 502 -48.15 17.12 16.00
N HIS A 503 -46.82 17.17 15.98
CA HIS A 503 -46.04 18.37 16.32
C HIS A 503 -46.36 19.54 15.38
N ASN A 504 -46.41 19.30 14.07
CA ASN A 504 -46.76 20.33 13.09
C ASN A 504 -48.20 20.81 13.26
N THR A 505 -49.14 19.89 13.57
CA THR A 505 -50.53 20.24 13.88
C THR A 505 -50.60 21.11 15.13
N HIS A 506 -49.88 20.75 16.18
CA HIS A 506 -49.80 21.54 17.41
C HIS A 506 -49.21 22.94 17.15
N LYS A 507 -48.08 23.02 16.44
CA LYS A 507 -47.47 24.30 16.04
C LYS A 507 -48.41 25.19 15.24
N ALA A 508 -49.23 24.61 14.36
CA ALA A 508 -50.23 25.36 13.60
C ALA A 508 -51.38 25.86 14.48
N ILE A 509 -51.80 25.10 15.49
CA ILE A 509 -52.79 25.53 16.50
C ILE A 509 -52.20 26.67 17.34
N GLU A 510 -50.96 26.53 17.81
CA GLU A 510 -50.30 27.51 18.66
C GLU A 510 -50.03 28.83 17.91
N ALA A 511 -49.60 28.76 16.65
CA ALA A 511 -49.46 29.94 15.81
C ALA A 511 -50.80 30.68 15.60
N LYS A 512 -51.92 29.94 15.50
CA LYS A 512 -53.27 30.55 15.46
C LYS A 512 -53.63 31.21 16.78
N LYS A 513 -53.35 30.55 17.93
CA LYS A 513 -53.58 31.14 19.25
C LYS A 513 -52.78 32.42 19.45
N ILE A 514 -51.49 32.43 19.11
CA ILE A 514 -50.64 33.63 19.19
C ILE A 514 -51.16 34.75 18.29
N ALA A 515 -51.58 34.43 17.06
CA ALA A 515 -52.19 35.41 16.16
C ALA A 515 -53.52 35.97 16.72
N GLN A 516 -54.32 35.12 17.36
CA GLN A 516 -55.56 35.52 18.03
C GLN A 516 -55.30 36.35 19.30
N LEU A 517 -54.24 36.07 20.08
CA LEU A 517 -53.80 36.90 21.20
C LEU A 517 -53.34 38.28 20.75
N ALA A 518 -52.55 38.35 19.67
CA ALA A 518 -52.13 39.62 19.08
C ALA A 518 -53.32 40.42 18.51
N ALA A 519 -54.28 39.73 17.87
CA ALA A 519 -55.53 40.35 17.43
C ALA A 519 -56.38 40.83 18.61
N LYS A 520 -56.38 40.11 19.74
CA LYS A 520 -57.05 40.52 20.97
C LYS A 520 -56.43 41.80 21.55
N GLU A 521 -55.11 41.86 21.66
CA GLU A 521 -54.40 43.05 22.15
C GLU A 521 -54.66 44.28 21.24
N GLN A 522 -54.74 44.06 19.92
CA GLN A 522 -55.08 45.11 18.98
C GLN A 522 -56.55 45.57 19.10
N ALA A 523 -57.49 44.63 19.24
CA ALA A 523 -58.91 44.94 19.42
C ALA A 523 -59.19 45.68 20.75
N GLU A 524 -58.45 45.35 21.81
CA GLU A 524 -58.48 46.08 23.10
C GLU A 524 -57.96 47.52 22.95
N LYS A 525 -56.91 47.75 22.13
CA LYS A 525 -56.41 49.09 21.81
C LYS A 525 -57.38 49.91 20.96
N ASP A 526 -58.10 49.25 20.06
CA ASP A 526 -59.04 49.89 19.12
C ASP A 526 -60.48 50.03 19.68
N GLY A 527 -60.74 49.52 20.91
CA GLY A 527 -62.03 49.63 21.59
C GLY A 527 -63.14 48.77 20.98
N THR A 528 -62.78 47.68 20.30
CA THR A 528 -63.70 46.74 19.62
C THR A 528 -63.81 45.42 20.37
N GLU A 529 -65.03 44.89 20.52
CA GLU A 529 -65.27 43.58 21.15
C GLU A 529 -64.90 42.43 20.22
N LEU A 530 -64.25 41.40 20.78
CA LEU A 530 -63.88 40.19 20.05
C LEU A 530 -65.04 39.18 20.02
N PRO A 531 -65.15 38.36 18.95
CA PRO A 531 -66.11 37.26 18.94
C PRO A 531 -65.88 36.27 20.10
N LEU A 532 -66.98 35.79 20.71
CA LEU A 532 -66.95 34.81 21.81
C LEU A 532 -66.13 33.55 21.47
N GLU A 533 -66.16 33.13 20.21
CA GLU A 533 -65.41 31.98 19.71
C GLU A 533 -63.88 32.16 19.80
N VAL A 534 -63.40 33.39 19.63
CA VAL A 534 -61.98 33.74 19.79
C VAL A 534 -61.63 33.77 21.28
N LEU A 535 -62.51 34.30 22.13
CA LEU A 535 -62.30 34.29 23.58
C LEU A 535 -62.26 32.86 24.15
N ALA A 536 -63.09 31.96 23.64
CA ALA A 536 -63.09 30.55 24.02
C ALA A 536 -61.84 29.79 23.52
N ALA A 537 -61.31 30.14 22.34
CA ALA A 537 -60.08 29.55 21.80
C ALA A 537 -58.80 30.00 22.53
N LEU A 538 -58.89 31.11 23.28
CA LEU A 538 -57.83 31.70 24.11
C LEU A 538 -57.91 31.27 25.59
N ASP A 539 -58.79 30.32 25.93
CA ASP A 539 -58.87 29.77 27.27
C ASP A 539 -57.65 28.87 27.57
N ASP A 540 -56.79 29.33 28.48
CA ASP A 540 -55.59 28.65 28.96
C ASP A 540 -55.86 27.73 30.17
N SER A 541 -57.13 27.55 30.57
CA SER A 541 -57.52 26.71 31.72
C SER A 541 -57.07 25.23 31.60
N ASN A 542 -56.86 24.75 30.37
CA ASN A 542 -56.40 23.39 30.07
C ASN A 542 -54.91 23.30 29.70
N LYS A 543 -54.12 24.37 29.95
CA LYS A 543 -52.69 24.39 29.65
C LYS A 543 -51.95 23.42 30.59
N VAL A 544 -51.12 22.56 30.00
CA VAL A 544 -50.34 21.60 30.76
C VAL A 544 -49.16 22.31 31.42
N ASP A 545 -48.96 22.07 32.71
CA ASP A 545 -47.77 22.51 33.41
C ASP A 545 -46.59 21.57 33.09
N PHE A 546 -45.84 21.91 32.04
CA PHE A 546 -44.70 21.12 31.59
C PHE A 546 -43.56 21.07 32.60
N GLU A 547 -43.42 22.04 33.50
CA GLU A 547 -42.31 22.09 34.46
C GLU A 547 -42.48 21.07 35.59
N SER A 548 -43.72 20.82 36.04
CA SER A 548 -44.01 19.83 37.09
C SER A 548 -44.39 18.44 36.56
N LEU A 549 -44.57 18.29 35.25
CA LEU A 549 -44.90 17.02 34.60
C LEU A 549 -43.76 15.99 34.73
N ASP A 550 -44.06 14.82 35.31
CA ASP A 550 -43.17 13.65 35.28
C ASP A 550 -43.15 13.03 33.88
N VAL A 551 -42.03 13.21 33.16
CA VAL A 551 -41.84 12.78 31.77
C VAL A 551 -42.07 11.27 31.58
N PHE A 552 -41.66 10.45 32.55
CA PHE A 552 -41.76 8.99 32.45
C PHE A 552 -43.09 8.44 33.01
N GLY A 553 -43.88 9.27 33.69
CA GLY A 553 -45.23 8.95 34.16
C GLY A 553 -46.34 9.21 33.12
N VAL A 554 -46.00 9.75 31.95
CA VAL A 554 -46.95 10.06 30.87
C VAL A 554 -47.46 8.78 30.19
N GLU A 555 -48.78 8.60 30.15
CA GLU A 555 -49.43 7.47 29.45
C GLU A 555 -49.45 7.65 27.93
N ASP A 556 -49.77 8.85 27.43
CA ASP A 556 -49.81 9.18 26.00
C ASP A 556 -48.91 10.37 25.66
N VAL A 557 -47.78 10.11 25.01
CA VAL A 557 -46.84 11.17 24.56
C VAL A 557 -47.42 12.07 23.46
N MET A 558 -48.53 11.67 22.83
CA MET A 558 -49.23 12.44 21.81
C MET A 558 -50.21 13.45 22.41
N ASP A 559 -50.62 13.29 23.66
CA ASP A 559 -51.53 14.20 24.36
C ASP A 559 -51.31 14.11 25.87
N VAL A 560 -50.50 15.02 26.41
CA VAL A 560 -50.24 15.13 27.85
C VAL A 560 -51.31 15.96 28.58
N GLY A 561 -52.38 16.34 27.86
CA GLY A 561 -53.44 17.21 28.32
C GLY A 561 -53.70 18.35 27.33
N GLY A 562 -54.96 18.75 27.17
CA GLY A 562 -55.35 19.88 26.32
C GLY A 562 -55.03 19.72 24.83
N GLY A 563 -54.68 18.52 24.36
CA GLY A 563 -54.27 18.25 22.98
C GLY A 563 -52.78 18.49 22.72
N GLU A 564 -51.99 18.83 23.74
CA GLU A 564 -50.58 19.18 23.64
C GLU A 564 -49.69 17.91 23.73
N PRO A 565 -48.82 17.62 22.75
CA PRO A 565 -47.93 16.46 22.83
C PRO A 565 -46.72 16.73 23.75
N LEU A 566 -46.13 15.69 24.34
CA LEU A 566 -44.93 15.80 25.18
C LEU A 566 -43.75 16.48 24.47
N PHE A 567 -43.66 16.30 23.14
CA PHE A 567 -42.65 16.90 22.27
C PHE A 567 -43.07 18.25 21.66
N ALA A 568 -44.05 18.95 22.24
CA ALA A 568 -44.54 20.25 21.75
C ALA A 568 -43.44 21.30 21.59
N ALA A 569 -42.45 21.28 22.49
CA ALA A 569 -41.33 22.21 22.50
C ALA A 569 -40.09 21.73 21.71
N PHE A 570 -40.18 20.62 20.98
CA PHE A 570 -39.02 20.07 20.27
C PHE A 570 -38.52 21.02 19.17
N THR A 571 -37.25 21.33 19.24
CA THR A 571 -36.47 22.04 18.23
C THR A 571 -35.91 21.08 17.19
N PHE A 572 -35.24 21.60 16.17
CA PHE A 572 -34.58 20.78 15.15
C PHE A 572 -33.53 19.84 15.77
N GLU A 573 -32.82 20.35 16.78
CA GLU A 573 -31.79 19.67 17.54
C GLU A 573 -32.37 18.50 18.34
N ASP A 574 -33.55 18.68 18.95
CA ASP A 574 -34.23 17.62 19.71
C ASP A 574 -34.66 16.47 18.79
N TRP A 575 -35.28 16.79 17.64
CA TRP A 575 -35.62 15.78 16.63
C TRP A 575 -34.39 15.02 16.11
N THR A 576 -33.28 15.75 15.95
CA THR A 576 -32.01 15.20 15.50
C THR A 576 -31.43 14.22 16.52
N LEU A 577 -31.40 14.59 17.80
CA LEU A 577 -30.91 13.71 18.87
C LEU A 577 -31.82 12.51 19.11
N MET A 578 -33.15 12.69 19.04
CA MET A 578 -34.09 11.56 19.13
C MET A 578 -33.89 10.55 18.01
N SER A 579 -33.68 11.04 16.77
CA SER A 579 -33.37 10.16 15.64
C SER A 579 -32.06 9.43 15.87
N LEU A 580 -31.01 10.12 16.33
CA LEU A 580 -29.71 9.50 16.62
C LEU A 580 -29.82 8.41 17.71
N ARG A 581 -30.56 8.67 18.79
CA ARG A 581 -30.83 7.68 19.86
C ARG A 581 -31.39 6.38 19.29
N TYR A 582 -32.48 6.48 18.53
CA TYR A 582 -33.12 5.31 17.95
C TYR A 582 -32.23 4.63 16.91
N GLU A 583 -31.58 5.41 16.02
CA GLU A 583 -30.73 4.87 14.96
C GLU A 583 -29.54 4.08 15.52
N LEU A 584 -28.85 4.59 16.54
CA LEU A 584 -27.72 3.87 17.13
C LEU A 584 -28.19 2.66 17.95
N HIS A 585 -29.29 2.79 18.70
CA HIS A 585 -29.89 1.68 19.45
C HIS A 585 -30.30 0.53 18.53
N LEU A 586 -31.06 0.82 17.47
CA LEU A 586 -31.54 -0.19 16.52
C LEU A 586 -30.37 -0.85 15.79
N MET A 587 -29.38 -0.07 15.36
CA MET A 587 -28.20 -0.59 14.67
C MET A 587 -27.37 -1.51 15.57
N ALA A 588 -27.17 -1.16 16.84
CA ALA A 588 -26.42 -1.99 17.79
C ALA A 588 -27.08 -3.37 17.97
N HIS A 589 -28.40 -3.40 18.10
CA HIS A 589 -29.18 -4.64 18.21
C HIS A 589 -29.27 -5.43 16.91
N ALA A 590 -29.34 -4.74 15.77
CA ALA A 590 -29.33 -5.37 14.45
C ALA A 590 -27.97 -6.04 14.19
N PHE A 591 -26.87 -5.35 14.49
CA PHE A 591 -25.52 -5.88 14.28
C PHE A 591 -25.30 -7.20 15.01
N ARG A 592 -25.78 -7.33 16.26
CA ARG A 592 -25.74 -8.58 17.02
C ARG A 592 -26.39 -9.76 16.30
N ARG A 593 -27.51 -9.50 15.64
CA ARG A 593 -28.30 -10.52 14.92
C ARG A 593 -27.68 -10.85 13.57
N ASP A 594 -27.25 -9.82 12.85
CA ASP A 594 -26.81 -9.92 11.46
C ASP A 594 -25.33 -10.31 11.32
N SER A 595 -24.54 -10.20 12.40
CA SER A 595 -23.12 -10.59 12.38
C SER A 595 -22.92 -12.09 12.19
N HIS A 596 -23.88 -12.91 12.63
CA HIS A 596 -23.83 -14.38 12.63
C HIS A 596 -22.52 -14.97 13.18
N ASP A 597 -21.79 -14.23 14.03
CA ASP A 597 -20.51 -14.63 14.62
C ASP A 597 -20.58 -14.43 16.14
N PRO A 598 -20.58 -15.51 16.94
CA PRO A 598 -20.62 -15.42 18.41
C PRO A 598 -19.48 -14.59 19.02
N GLY A 599 -18.35 -14.42 18.30
CA GLY A 599 -17.24 -13.57 18.71
C GLY A 599 -17.39 -12.09 18.33
N ARG A 600 -18.46 -11.69 17.63
CA ARG A 600 -18.73 -10.31 17.19
C ARG A 600 -20.08 -9.82 17.72
N VAL A 601 -20.11 -9.54 19.01
CA VAL A 601 -21.35 -9.18 19.73
C VAL A 601 -21.67 -7.68 19.75
N ALA A 602 -20.78 -6.83 19.24
CA ALA A 602 -20.96 -5.37 19.30
C ALA A 602 -20.20 -4.66 18.19
N VAL A 603 -20.66 -3.45 17.85
CA VAL A 603 -20.04 -2.59 16.82
C VAL A 603 -18.79 -1.91 17.40
N PRO A 604 -17.60 -2.07 16.80
CA PRO A 604 -16.44 -1.26 17.18
C PRO A 604 -16.68 0.22 16.83
N VAL A 605 -16.48 1.13 17.79
CA VAL A 605 -16.80 2.56 17.63
C VAL A 605 -15.99 3.23 16.52
N GLU A 606 -14.76 2.77 16.28
CA GLU A 606 -13.91 3.20 15.15
C GLU A 606 -14.58 2.96 13.79
N HIS A 607 -15.52 2.02 13.71
CA HIS A 607 -16.22 1.63 12.48
C HIS A 607 -17.69 2.02 12.48
N LEU A 608 -18.13 2.87 13.43
CA LEU A 608 -19.50 3.31 13.59
C LEU A 608 -20.10 3.87 12.28
N ALA A 609 -19.37 4.76 11.61
CA ALA A 609 -19.82 5.37 10.36
C ALA A 609 -20.00 4.35 9.22
N PHE A 610 -19.15 3.32 9.16
CA PHE A 610 -19.25 2.24 8.17
C PHE A 610 -20.54 1.44 8.37
N TYR A 611 -20.83 1.02 9.60
CA TYR A 611 -22.04 0.26 9.90
C TYR A 611 -23.30 1.12 9.74
N TYR A 612 -23.26 2.38 10.17
CA TYR A 612 -24.37 3.32 9.96
C TYR A 612 -24.71 3.45 8.47
N GLN A 613 -23.70 3.57 7.60
CA GLN A 613 -23.91 3.58 6.15
C GLN A 613 -24.44 2.25 5.61
N LYS A 614 -23.97 1.10 6.13
CA LYS A 614 -24.47 -0.22 5.72
C LYS A 614 -25.96 -0.40 6.02
N TYR A 615 -26.39 -0.02 7.23
CA TYR A 615 -27.77 -0.14 7.71
C TYR A 615 -28.71 0.90 7.11
N TYR A 616 -28.35 2.17 7.17
CA TYR A 616 -29.26 3.27 6.80
C TYR A 616 -29.07 3.79 5.37
N LYS A 617 -28.06 3.30 4.64
CA LYS A 617 -27.66 3.83 3.32
C LYS A 617 -27.44 5.35 3.31
N LYS A 618 -27.02 5.88 4.46
CA LYS A 618 -26.80 7.31 4.75
C LYS A 618 -25.44 7.48 5.40
N ALA A 619 -24.71 8.56 5.05
CA ALA A 619 -23.45 8.87 5.69
C ALA A 619 -23.68 9.40 7.11
N LEU A 620 -22.90 8.93 8.09
CA LEU A 620 -22.87 9.48 9.44
C LEU A 620 -21.91 10.68 9.48
N ASN A 621 -22.45 11.89 9.45
CA ASN A 621 -21.65 13.12 9.52
C ASN A 621 -21.53 13.59 10.98
N ILE A 622 -20.44 13.25 11.66
CA ILE A 622 -20.21 13.65 13.06
C ILE A 622 -20.12 15.17 13.24
N LYS A 623 -19.58 15.90 12.24
CA LYS A 623 -19.45 17.36 12.27
C LYS A 623 -20.81 18.07 12.26
N PHE A 624 -21.84 17.43 11.69
CA PHE A 624 -23.21 17.95 11.74
C PHE A 624 -23.74 18.02 13.18
N PHE A 625 -23.25 17.17 14.08
CA PHE A 625 -23.57 17.20 15.51
C PHE A 625 -22.65 18.13 16.33
N GLY A 626 -21.70 18.80 15.68
CA GLY A 626 -20.75 19.70 16.34
C GLY A 626 -19.65 19.00 17.14
N VAL A 627 -19.35 17.74 16.81
CA VAL A 627 -18.35 16.90 17.49
C VAL A 627 -17.29 16.39 16.51
N ASP A 628 -16.14 15.98 17.05
CA ASP A 628 -14.94 15.63 16.28
C ASP A 628 -14.64 14.14 16.23
N SER A 629 -15.30 13.35 17.07
CA SER A 629 -15.11 11.89 17.15
C SER A 629 -16.44 11.12 17.26
N SER A 630 -16.40 9.83 16.90
CA SER A 630 -17.53 8.91 17.13
C SER A 630 -17.82 8.76 18.63
N GLU A 631 -16.78 8.84 19.48
CA GLU A 631 -16.92 8.78 20.93
C GLU A 631 -17.74 9.95 21.48
N GLU A 632 -17.43 11.18 21.06
CA GLU A 632 -18.20 12.37 21.43
C GLU A 632 -19.64 12.29 20.91
N LEU A 633 -19.85 11.76 19.69
CA LEU A 633 -21.18 11.56 19.14
C LEU A 633 -22.04 10.62 20.00
N VAL A 634 -21.49 9.46 20.39
CA VAL A 634 -22.18 8.51 21.29
C VAL A 634 -22.44 9.15 22.65
N GLY A 635 -21.54 10.01 23.13
CA GLY A 635 -21.71 10.78 24.36
C GLY A 635 -22.95 11.70 24.37
N LEU A 636 -23.45 12.14 23.21
CA LEU A 636 -24.68 12.94 23.13
C LEU A 636 -25.97 12.14 23.44
N VAL A 637 -25.89 10.81 23.40
CA VAL A 637 -27.03 9.88 23.50
C VAL A 637 -26.72 8.69 24.42
N SER A 638 -25.88 8.94 25.44
CA SER A 638 -25.38 7.91 26.36
C SER A 638 -26.47 7.20 27.17
N ASP A 639 -27.66 7.78 27.24
CA ASP A 639 -28.87 7.21 27.83
C ASP A 639 -29.48 6.05 27.02
N THR A 640 -29.09 5.87 25.74
CA THR A 640 -29.58 4.78 24.88
C THR A 640 -28.51 3.81 24.43
N VAL A 641 -27.29 4.30 24.19
CA VAL A 641 -26.14 3.52 23.76
C VAL A 641 -24.89 4.06 24.43
N LEU A 642 -23.99 3.19 24.86
CA LEU A 642 -22.73 3.59 25.49
C LEU A 642 -21.53 2.82 24.95
N ILE A 643 -20.34 3.30 25.27
CA ILE A 643 -19.09 2.68 24.86
C ILE A 643 -18.59 1.82 26.01
N MET A 644 -18.42 0.52 25.77
CA MET A 644 -17.90 -0.42 26.76
C MET A 644 -16.55 -1.01 26.41
N GLY A 645 -15.82 -1.37 27.48
CA GLY A 645 -14.61 -2.18 27.42
C GLY A 645 -13.38 -1.47 26.85
N LYS A 646 -12.23 -2.15 26.93
CA LYS A 646 -10.96 -1.65 26.37
C LYS A 646 -10.98 -1.57 24.85
N SER A 647 -11.79 -2.40 24.18
CA SER A 647 -11.93 -2.43 22.73
C SER A 647 -12.90 -1.38 22.18
N LYS A 648 -13.48 -0.51 23.02
CA LYS A 648 -14.42 0.56 22.65
C LYS A 648 -15.52 0.07 21.69
N VAL A 649 -16.43 -0.76 22.21
CA VAL A 649 -17.57 -1.28 21.46
C VAL A 649 -18.87 -0.59 21.86
N LEU A 650 -19.82 -0.48 20.93
CA LEU A 650 -21.12 0.14 21.11
C LEU A 650 -22.11 -0.85 21.74
N GLU A 651 -22.63 -0.50 22.91
CA GLU A 651 -23.53 -1.32 23.73
C GLU A 651 -24.89 -0.61 23.90
N PRO A 652 -26.02 -1.23 23.52
CA PRO A 652 -27.34 -0.68 23.78
C PRO A 652 -27.69 -0.80 25.27
N GLN A 653 -28.27 0.27 25.85
CA GLN A 653 -28.76 0.29 27.24
C GLN A 653 -30.21 -0.15 27.37
N LEU A 654 -30.95 -0.07 26.28
CA LEU A 654 -32.36 -0.43 26.22
C LEU A 654 -32.51 -1.82 25.56
N PRO A 655 -33.48 -2.64 25.98
CA PRO A 655 -33.76 -3.93 25.35
C PRO A 655 -34.31 -3.75 23.93
N ASP A 656 -34.29 -4.81 23.12
CA ASP A 656 -34.72 -4.75 21.71
C ASP A 656 -36.21 -5.04 21.47
N ASP A 657 -36.91 -5.45 22.53
CA ASP A 657 -38.34 -5.72 22.62
C ASP A 657 -39.07 -4.65 23.46
N LEU A 658 -38.71 -3.38 23.26
CA LEU A 658 -39.40 -2.26 23.91
C LEU A 658 -40.92 -2.32 23.67
N GLU A 659 -41.70 -2.29 24.75
CA GLU A 659 -43.17 -2.26 24.72
C GLU A 659 -43.68 -1.03 23.95
N SER A 660 -42.97 0.09 24.03
CA SER A 660 -43.27 1.30 23.27
C SER A 660 -42.02 2.08 22.88
N THR A 661 -42.02 2.61 21.66
CA THR A 661 -40.98 3.54 21.19
C THR A 661 -41.16 4.96 21.72
N ASN A 662 -42.21 5.22 22.50
CA ASN A 662 -42.44 6.47 23.23
C ASN A 662 -41.26 6.82 24.17
N LEU A 663 -40.54 5.81 24.66
CA LEU A 663 -39.38 6.02 25.53
C LEU A 663 -38.32 6.94 24.90
N PHE A 664 -38.12 6.91 23.58
CA PHE A 664 -37.16 7.79 22.92
C PHE A 664 -37.59 9.26 22.94
N VAL A 665 -38.90 9.53 22.92
CA VAL A 665 -39.46 10.87 23.13
C VAL A 665 -39.18 11.31 24.57
N MET A 666 -39.49 10.46 25.54
CA MET A 666 -39.31 10.73 26.97
C MET A 666 -37.83 11.03 27.30
N LEU A 667 -36.91 10.19 26.85
CA LEU A 667 -35.46 10.39 27.03
C LEU A 667 -34.96 11.70 26.38
N THR A 668 -35.50 12.04 25.21
CA THR A 668 -35.14 13.29 24.53
C THR A 668 -35.68 14.51 25.27
N GLU A 669 -36.92 14.46 25.76
CA GLU A 669 -37.52 15.54 26.54
C GLU A 669 -36.82 15.75 27.87
N GLU A 670 -36.49 14.68 28.62
CA GLU A 670 -35.73 14.80 29.86
C GLU A 670 -34.34 15.37 29.60
N SER A 671 -33.66 14.91 28.55
CA SER A 671 -32.35 15.47 28.14
C SER A 671 -32.45 16.94 27.71
N ARG A 672 -33.57 17.36 27.10
CA ARG A 672 -33.83 18.77 26.76
C ARG A 672 -34.03 19.60 28.02
N ARG A 673 -34.79 19.12 29.00
CA ARG A 673 -35.04 19.79 30.28
C ARG A 673 -33.76 19.92 31.11
N ASP A 674 -32.96 18.87 31.22
CA ASP A 674 -31.64 18.95 31.88
C ASP A 674 -30.73 19.97 31.20
N ARG A 675 -30.63 19.92 29.86
CA ARG A 675 -29.83 20.86 29.10
C ARG A 675 -30.26 22.31 29.31
N ASN A 676 -31.57 22.59 29.28
CA ASN A 676 -32.07 23.95 29.52
C ASN A 676 -31.77 24.41 30.95
N ARG A 677 -31.98 23.55 31.97
CA ARG A 677 -31.62 23.85 33.36
C ARG A 677 -30.13 24.22 33.49
N ARG A 678 -29.24 23.49 32.83
CA ARG A 678 -27.80 23.79 32.82
C ARG A 678 -27.49 25.12 32.15
N ILE A 679 -28.13 25.41 31.01
CA ILE A 679 -27.98 26.70 30.30
C ILE A 679 -28.46 27.87 31.19
N ASP A 680 -29.61 27.72 31.86
CA ASP A 680 -30.18 28.74 32.74
C ASP A 680 -29.31 28.99 33.98
N MET A 681 -28.58 27.97 34.43
CA MET A 681 -27.55 28.07 35.48
C MET A 681 -26.21 28.64 34.98
N GLY A 682 -26.09 28.99 33.70
CA GLY A 682 -24.89 29.59 33.10
C GLY A 682 -23.85 28.61 32.57
N ASP A 683 -24.16 27.32 32.46
CA ASP A 683 -23.30 26.33 31.83
C ASP A 683 -23.46 26.34 30.31
N ASP A 684 -22.71 27.23 29.66
CA ASP A 684 -22.68 27.37 28.20
C ASP A 684 -22.20 26.10 27.46
N SER A 685 -21.52 25.16 28.14
CA SER A 685 -21.06 23.92 27.52
C SER A 685 -22.21 22.96 27.17
N ALA A 686 -23.38 23.15 27.79
CA ALA A 686 -24.58 22.36 27.52
C ALA A 686 -25.26 22.75 26.18
N LYS A 687 -24.89 23.88 25.56
CA LYS A 687 -25.47 24.30 24.27
C LYS A 687 -25.07 23.36 23.13
N LEU A 688 -26.07 22.83 22.42
CA LEU A 688 -25.85 21.98 21.26
C LEU A 688 -25.26 22.79 20.10
N LYS A 689 -24.30 22.19 19.41
CA LYS A 689 -23.61 22.78 18.23
C LYS A 689 -24.05 22.10 16.93
N ILE A 690 -25.31 21.66 16.88
CA ILE A 690 -25.87 20.98 15.70
C ILE A 690 -26.12 22.02 14.60
N VAL A 691 -25.56 21.81 13.42
CA VAL A 691 -25.64 22.79 12.32
C VAL A 691 -26.76 22.39 11.36
N ALA A 692 -27.84 23.17 11.29
CA ALA A 692 -28.88 22.97 10.28
C ALA A 692 -28.30 23.06 8.86
N SER A 693 -28.68 22.15 7.96
CA SER A 693 -28.07 21.89 6.64
C SER A 693 -28.19 23.01 5.60
N GLY A 694 -28.44 24.26 6.02
CA GLY A 694 -28.34 25.47 5.21
C GLY A 694 -27.22 26.45 5.62
N GLN A 695 -26.58 26.27 6.79
CA GLN A 695 -25.56 27.20 7.30
C GLN A 695 -24.11 26.74 7.12
N ALA A 696 -23.87 25.45 6.86
CA ALA A 696 -22.52 24.92 6.63
C ALA A 696 -21.86 25.42 5.33
N ALA A 697 -22.64 25.95 4.37
CA ALA A 697 -22.10 26.48 3.11
C ALA A 697 -21.59 27.94 3.22
N ALA A 698 -21.97 28.67 4.26
CA ALA A 698 -21.67 30.10 4.38
C ALA A 698 -20.34 30.41 5.07
N THR A 699 -19.77 29.46 5.82
CA THR A 699 -18.49 29.64 6.54
C THR A 699 -17.24 29.28 5.72
N ALA A 700 -17.40 28.81 4.49
CA ALA A 700 -16.28 28.38 3.63
C ALA A 700 -15.83 29.44 2.59
N LEU A 701 -16.50 30.59 2.49
CA LEU A 701 -16.13 31.64 1.52
C LEU A 701 -16.11 33.01 2.19
N GLY A 702 -14.97 33.71 2.09
CA GLY A 702 -14.73 35.05 2.67
C GLY A 702 -15.66 36.15 2.14
N PRO A 703 -15.55 37.38 2.68
CA PRO A 703 -16.62 38.36 2.61
C PRO A 703 -16.64 39.09 1.26
N THR A 704 -17.74 38.95 0.51
CA THR A 704 -18.11 39.92 -0.53
C THR A 704 -19.52 40.43 -0.32
N ARG A 705 -19.65 41.76 -0.45
CA ARG A 705 -20.83 42.62 -0.23
C ARG A 705 -21.93 42.46 -1.30
N PRO A 706 -23.15 42.99 -1.06
CA PRO A 706 -24.40 42.34 -1.43
C PRO A 706 -24.98 42.84 -2.76
N PHE A 707 -25.76 41.98 -3.41
CA PHE A 707 -26.82 42.42 -4.31
C PHE A 707 -28.12 41.70 -3.97
N ALA A 708 -29.17 42.49 -3.77
CA ALA A 708 -30.51 42.05 -3.46
C ALA A 708 -31.25 41.65 -4.74
N GLN A 709 -31.98 40.54 -4.72
CA GLN A 709 -33.43 40.55 -4.97
C GLN A 709 -34.06 39.18 -4.67
N SER A 710 -35.20 39.29 -4.03
CA SER A 710 -36.11 38.27 -3.54
C SER A 710 -36.64 37.32 -4.62
N GLN A 711 -36.56 36.01 -4.37
CA GLN A 711 -37.61 35.06 -4.73
C GLN A 711 -37.63 33.92 -3.70
N GLN A 712 -38.81 33.69 -3.10
CA GLN A 712 -39.06 32.63 -2.13
C GLN A 712 -38.90 31.27 -2.80
N ILE A 713 -37.86 30.52 -2.42
CA ILE A 713 -37.73 29.08 -2.73
C ILE A 713 -37.92 28.31 -1.42
N ARG A 714 -38.99 27.51 -1.36
CA ARG A 714 -39.25 26.57 -0.27
C ARG A 714 -38.22 25.42 -0.33
N PRO A 715 -37.63 24.96 0.79
CA PRO A 715 -36.79 23.76 0.79
C PRO A 715 -37.67 22.51 0.65
N GLN A 716 -37.56 21.83 -0.48
CA GLN A 716 -38.17 20.53 -0.73
C GLN A 716 -37.16 19.44 -0.37
N TRP A 717 -37.47 18.61 0.62
CA TRP A 717 -36.66 17.45 1.01
C TRP A 717 -36.91 16.26 0.06
N PRO A 718 -35.93 15.34 -0.13
CA PRO A 718 -35.88 14.44 -1.26
C PRO A 718 -36.89 13.30 -1.13
N GLN A 719 -37.77 13.19 -2.13
CA GLN A 719 -38.76 12.15 -2.26
C GLN A 719 -38.10 10.86 -2.76
N GLN A 720 -38.25 9.76 -2.00
CA GLN A 720 -37.84 8.41 -2.40
C GLN A 720 -38.52 8.02 -3.72
N GLN A 721 -37.72 7.60 -4.70
CA GLN A 721 -38.19 7.00 -5.94
C GLN A 721 -38.72 5.58 -5.68
N GLY A 722 -39.97 5.34 -6.09
CA GLY A 722 -40.59 4.00 -6.13
C GLY A 722 -40.12 3.16 -7.34
N PRO A 723 -40.43 1.86 -7.35
CA PRO A 723 -39.73 0.87 -8.16
C PRO A 723 -40.11 0.88 -9.65
N TYR A 724 -39.12 0.54 -10.48
CA TYR A 724 -39.24 0.32 -11.92
C TYR A 724 -40.32 -0.72 -12.25
N GLN A 725 -41.38 -0.28 -12.93
CA GLN A 725 -42.26 -1.18 -13.68
C GLN A 725 -41.60 -1.53 -15.02
N THR A 726 -41.23 -2.79 -15.16
CA THR A 726 -40.89 -3.45 -16.42
C THR A 726 -42.09 -3.42 -17.36
N ARG A 727 -41.88 -2.99 -18.62
CA ARG A 727 -42.81 -3.24 -19.72
C ARG A 727 -42.25 -4.33 -20.64
N PRO A 728 -43.10 -5.17 -21.25
CA PRO A 728 -42.68 -6.41 -21.90
C PRO A 728 -42.09 -6.17 -23.28
N ILE A 729 -41.15 -7.03 -23.66
CA ILE A 729 -40.56 -7.16 -24.99
C ILE A 729 -41.49 -8.00 -25.89
N SER A 730 -41.68 -7.58 -27.14
CA SER A 730 -41.58 -8.38 -28.40
C SER A 730 -42.29 -7.68 -29.60
N PRO A 731 -42.03 -8.05 -30.87
CA PRO A 731 -40.74 -8.14 -31.57
C PRO A 731 -40.81 -7.58 -33.03
N PHE A 732 -39.66 -7.61 -33.73
CA PHE A 732 -39.46 -7.51 -35.20
C PHE A 732 -39.57 -6.15 -35.92
N GLY A 733 -38.52 -5.83 -36.70
CA GLY A 733 -38.67 -5.15 -37.99
C GLY A 733 -37.64 -4.06 -38.34
N GLY A 734 -36.61 -4.44 -39.10
CA GLY A 734 -36.19 -3.71 -40.32
C GLY A 734 -35.56 -2.31 -40.23
N GLN A 735 -34.24 -2.29 -40.46
CA GLN A 735 -33.59 -1.56 -41.57
C GLN A 735 -33.51 -0.01 -41.60
N GLN A 736 -32.31 0.43 -42.00
CA GLN A 736 -31.93 1.68 -42.70
C GLN A 736 -31.37 2.85 -41.87
N ARG A 737 -30.07 3.12 -42.10
CA ARG A 737 -29.42 4.44 -41.98
C ARG A 737 -29.92 5.35 -43.13
N PRO A 738 -29.99 6.68 -42.97
CA PRO A 738 -28.93 7.56 -43.52
C PRO A 738 -28.83 8.93 -42.76
N PRO A 739 -28.24 10.02 -43.31
CA PRO A 739 -26.80 10.23 -43.48
C PRO A 739 -26.31 11.56 -42.86
N TYR A 740 -24.98 11.73 -42.88
CA TYR A 740 -24.26 12.98 -42.62
C TYR A 740 -24.74 14.13 -43.52
N GLN A 741 -24.87 15.33 -42.93
CA GLN A 741 -24.99 16.57 -43.69
C GLN A 741 -23.99 17.61 -43.22
N HIS A 742 -23.29 18.12 -44.23
CA HIS A 742 -22.26 19.16 -44.27
C HIS A 742 -22.81 20.50 -43.74
N TRP A 743 -21.98 21.29 -43.05
CA TRP A 743 -22.17 22.74 -43.00
C TRP A 743 -20.85 23.43 -43.33
N GLU A 744 -20.91 24.26 -44.37
CA GLU A 744 -19.85 25.15 -44.85
C GLU A 744 -19.72 26.38 -43.94
N GLY A 745 -18.58 27.06 -44.10
CA GLY A 745 -18.08 28.10 -43.20
C GLY A 745 -18.65 29.50 -43.43
N ASP A 746 -18.31 30.35 -42.47
CA ASP A 746 -17.93 31.76 -42.58
C ASP A 746 -17.59 32.16 -41.12
N GLY A 747 -16.50 32.82 -40.73
CA GLY A 747 -15.53 33.65 -41.41
C GLY A 747 -15.07 34.69 -40.36
N TYR A 748 -13.80 35.09 -40.42
CA TYR A 748 -13.19 36.29 -39.80
C TYR A 748 -12.50 36.23 -38.43
N LYS A 749 -11.15 36.30 -38.55
CA LYS A 749 -10.13 37.11 -37.84
C LYS A 749 -9.95 36.88 -36.33
N GLY A 750 -8.77 36.60 -35.80
CA GLY A 750 -7.41 36.94 -36.24
C GLY A 750 -6.72 37.67 -35.09
N GLY A 751 -5.75 37.04 -34.44
CA GLY A 751 -4.99 37.63 -33.34
C GLY A 751 -3.90 36.68 -32.84
N GLY A 752 -2.77 36.67 -33.53
CA GLY A 752 -1.57 35.98 -33.08
C GLY A 752 -0.79 36.79 -32.05
N TYR A 753 -0.18 36.11 -31.08
CA TYR A 753 0.99 36.62 -30.35
C TYR A 753 2.03 35.51 -30.20
N LYS A 754 3.19 35.75 -30.81
CA LYS A 754 4.48 35.07 -30.56
C LYS A 754 5.23 35.81 -29.45
N GLY A 755 6.04 35.06 -28.71
CA GLY A 755 7.13 35.55 -27.83
C GLY A 755 7.12 34.77 -26.51
N GLY A 756 8.08 33.94 -26.12
CA GLY A 756 9.49 33.85 -26.49
C GLY A 756 10.33 34.68 -25.51
N TRP A 757 10.68 34.12 -24.33
CA TRP A 757 11.79 34.60 -23.50
C TRP A 757 12.45 33.44 -22.73
N ARG A 758 13.79 33.48 -22.73
CA ARG A 758 14.78 32.60 -22.11
C ARG A 758 15.22 33.16 -20.75
N ASN A 759 15.72 32.25 -19.91
CA ASN A 759 16.74 32.36 -18.84
C ASN A 759 16.49 33.33 -17.68
N TRP A 760 16.50 32.80 -16.45
CA TRP A 760 17.66 32.78 -15.53
C TRP A 760 17.72 31.44 -14.82
#